data_AF-A0A534QDY3-F1
#
_entry.id   AF-A0A534QDY3-F1
#
_cell.length_a   1.000
_cell.length_b   1.000
_cell.length_c   1.000
_cell.angle_alpha   90.00
_cell.angle_beta   90.00
_cell.angle_gamma   90.00
#
_symmetry.space_group_name_H-M   'P 1'
#
loop_
_entity.id
_entity.type
_entity.pdbx_description
1 polymer ?
#
loop_
_entity_poly.entity_id
_entity_poly.type
_entity_poly.pdbx_seq_one_letter_code
_entity_poly.pdbx_strand_id
1 'polypeptide(L)'
;AALGSAAAARAVFDDLHFANDAEAPTTSHNPAPYMTDLGPVNPAANPDIDCSSLQPIDPGGPPLQQLLDAISGAAPPLPVPSAMSNALLVSAAHTKTGRPIAVFGPQTGYFMPQLLVEKDVHGPDIDARGVAFAGTDLIVQLGRGRNFAFSATSAGGDNIDQWVLKLCEPGGGPPTVNSMGYLHNGSCVSIEAFDQTVVAKPSAGGPPGVGESGAQCSNNLDDEGDGFVNDGCPAVGPPEAGPQCLNNIDDDGDGAVNDGCPPIAGPDIVLVFHVQRSRDYGPLVARGKLMDGTPIAIASLRSTYMHELDSARGFFRVNNPNFMTDGYNSFRQAMGTGVDYTFNWFFVDGKDIGYQHSCKCPQRAPGVDPYLPVWGTGEWDWQGFIPLSAQPNDLNPPAGFLTSWNNKQAPQFRSNDRQFSYGPVFRSQMLDVRIRAAITAGPIDRADLVDAMGDGGTVDLRGQEDLPLLLQVLGPTAPPGSDPRSQDMRDRLAAWVTTQTHRRDRDHDGAYDDPQSPAIIDAWWPRLSHAMFDSASGAAIDNLELELDDANRRNHIGSAFDDAFYSHPNKDLRQVLGLPVTDPFSRTYCGNGVLAACRTALWHAMDQAAADLEAEFGDSNVANWKRVPADEEIQHSAVGVTSVPPIDWINRPTFQQVVQIPAVDHYKCYKAVGTVPNVLVNLVDQFGTSRSLIVKPDTLCNAVDKNGEGVGDPTAHLECYVISKAGIPPRRQAVISNQFGSETSLVKAPRRLCVPSKRDGVASALNLDHYKCYREGRATPPFQRRAVTLVDDYESKATLVLRPDSLCAPV
;
A
#
# COMPACT_ATOMS: atom_id res chain seq x y z
N ALA A 1 -29.45 20.80 9.72
CA ALA A 1 -30.83 20.97 10.24
C ALA A 1 -31.22 19.87 11.22
N ALA A 2 -31.22 18.58 10.82
CA ALA A 2 -31.65 17.45 11.67
C ALA A 2 -30.98 17.39 13.06
N LEU A 3 -29.67 17.68 13.14
CA LEU A 3 -28.89 17.66 14.38
C LEU A 3 -29.05 18.91 15.27
N GLY A 4 -29.97 19.83 14.93
CA GLY A 4 -30.31 21.01 15.74
C GLY A 4 -29.27 22.15 15.69
N SER A 5 -28.05 21.92 16.20
CA SER A 5 -27.01 22.95 16.33
C SER A 5 -25.69 22.56 15.68
N ALA A 6 -24.86 23.55 15.33
CA ALA A 6 -23.53 23.33 14.76
C ALA A 6 -22.61 22.53 15.71
N ALA A 7 -22.68 22.78 17.02
CA ALA A 7 -21.91 22.01 18.02
C ALA A 7 -22.37 20.54 18.10
N ALA A 8 -23.68 20.28 18.02
CA ALA A 8 -24.22 18.92 18.00
C ALA A 8 -23.90 18.17 16.69
N ALA A 9 -23.86 18.89 15.56
CA ALA A 9 -23.40 18.35 14.28
C ALA A 9 -21.90 18.05 14.29
N ARG A 10 -21.09 18.95 14.85
CA ARG A 10 -19.65 18.74 15.02
C ARG A 10 -19.35 17.52 15.90
N ALA A 11 -20.07 17.35 17.01
CA ALA A 11 -19.90 16.16 17.85
C ALA A 11 -20.21 14.84 17.10
N VAL A 12 -21.20 14.82 16.18
CA VAL A 12 -21.44 13.64 15.32
C VAL A 12 -20.31 13.45 14.31
N PHE A 13 -19.80 14.53 13.70
CA PHE A 13 -18.65 14.44 12.79
C PHE A 13 -17.41 13.90 13.52
N ASP A 14 -17.07 14.45 14.69
CA ASP A 14 -15.90 14.02 15.47
C ASP A 14 -16.04 12.55 15.94
N ASP A 15 -17.25 12.11 16.32
CA ASP A 15 -17.54 10.70 16.61
C ASP A 15 -17.31 9.80 15.39
N LEU A 16 -17.78 10.20 14.21
CA LEU A 16 -17.67 9.37 13.01
C LEU A 16 -16.28 9.41 12.35
N HIS A 17 -15.49 10.45 12.55
CA HIS A 17 -14.25 10.66 11.78
C HIS A 17 -13.02 9.91 12.32
N PHE A 18 -13.00 9.49 13.59
CA PHE A 18 -11.85 8.80 14.21
C PHE A 18 -10.47 9.50 14.04
N ALA A 19 -10.48 10.82 13.87
CA ALA A 19 -9.36 11.75 13.70
C ALA A 19 -8.02 11.35 14.37
N ASN A 20 -8.09 10.84 15.60
CA ASN A 20 -6.94 10.38 16.36
C ASN A 20 -7.24 9.23 17.32
N ASP A 21 -8.13 8.30 16.96
CA ASP A 21 -8.58 7.29 17.94
C ASP A 21 -7.41 6.53 18.60
N ALA A 22 -7.45 6.41 19.93
CA ALA A 22 -6.41 5.75 20.70
C ALA A 22 -6.48 4.21 20.63
N GLU A 23 -7.62 3.64 20.23
CA GLU A 23 -7.78 2.19 20.05
C GLU A 23 -7.36 1.72 18.66
N ALA A 24 -7.05 2.65 17.75
CA ALA A 24 -6.65 2.35 16.38
C ALA A 24 -5.39 1.46 16.28
N PRO A 25 -5.45 0.32 15.56
CA PRO A 25 -4.27 -0.50 15.28
C PRO A 25 -3.18 0.33 14.57
N THR A 26 -1.97 0.34 15.13
CA THR A 26 -0.88 1.20 14.65
C THR A 26 0.35 0.40 14.21
N THR A 27 0.98 0.83 13.11
CA THR A 27 2.18 0.16 12.56
C THR A 27 3.42 0.44 13.45
N SER A 28 3.60 1.69 13.89
CA SER A 28 4.60 2.09 14.89
C SER A 28 3.99 2.08 16.29
N HIS A 29 4.68 1.48 17.24
CA HIS A 29 4.32 1.55 18.66
C HIS A 29 4.78 2.85 19.31
N ASN A 30 5.72 3.57 18.68
CA ASN A 30 6.19 4.88 19.13
C ASN A 30 5.19 5.97 18.72
N PRO A 31 4.75 6.86 19.62
CA PRO A 31 3.91 8.00 19.27
C PRO A 31 4.62 8.99 18.35
N ALA A 32 3.88 9.56 17.40
CA ALA A 32 4.37 10.58 16.47
C ALA A 32 3.33 11.72 16.36
N PRO A 33 3.37 12.73 17.26
CA PRO A 33 2.42 13.84 17.26
C PRO A 33 2.38 14.59 15.92
N TYR A 34 1.21 14.58 15.27
CA TYR A 34 0.94 15.34 14.04
C TYR A 34 -0.50 15.86 14.06
N MET A 35 -0.67 17.16 13.80
CA MET A 35 -1.95 17.91 13.92
C MET A 35 -2.63 17.86 15.31
N THR A 36 -1.89 17.48 16.36
CA THR A 36 -2.42 17.39 17.73
C THR A 36 -2.37 18.69 18.52
N ASP A 37 -1.64 19.69 18.02
CA ASP A 37 -1.27 20.93 18.72
C ASP A 37 -1.78 22.21 18.03
N LEU A 38 -2.70 22.08 17.05
CA LEU A 38 -3.29 23.22 16.33
C LEU A 38 -4.10 24.18 17.23
N GLY A 39 -4.45 23.78 18.46
CA GLY A 39 -5.23 24.60 19.39
C GLY A 39 -6.72 24.64 19.06
N PRO A 40 -7.49 25.58 19.66
CA PRO A 40 -8.91 25.74 19.34
C PRO A 40 -9.08 26.32 17.92
N VAL A 41 -10.03 25.76 17.17
CA VAL A 41 -10.37 26.25 15.81
C VAL A 41 -10.73 27.74 15.87
N ASN A 42 -10.10 28.52 15.00
CA ASN A 42 -10.39 29.92 14.78
C ASN A 42 -11.37 30.04 13.60
N PRO A 43 -12.61 30.54 13.81
CA PRO A 43 -13.58 30.72 12.73
C PRO A 43 -13.13 31.64 11.59
N ALA A 44 -12.03 32.40 11.76
CA ALA A 44 -11.42 33.19 10.71
C ALA A 44 -10.51 32.39 9.75
N ALA A 45 -10.18 31.12 10.05
CA ALA A 45 -9.31 30.28 9.22
C ALA A 45 -10.07 29.51 8.12
N ASN A 46 -11.25 28.98 8.46
CA ASN A 46 -12.10 28.18 7.57
C ASN A 46 -13.39 28.96 7.26
N PRO A 47 -13.57 29.52 6.04
CA PRO A 47 -14.73 30.35 5.71
C PRO A 47 -16.01 29.57 5.42
N ASP A 48 -17.15 30.22 5.63
CA ASP A 48 -18.49 29.67 5.40
C ASP A 48 -18.89 29.75 3.91
N ILE A 49 -18.61 28.66 3.18
CA ILE A 49 -18.85 28.52 1.74
C ILE A 49 -20.33 28.23 1.47
N ASP A 50 -20.92 28.95 0.50
CA ASP A 50 -22.20 28.53 -0.07
C ASP A 50 -21.94 27.39 -1.07
N CYS A 51 -21.95 26.15 -0.57
CA CYS A 51 -21.71 24.96 -1.38
C CYS A 51 -22.70 24.82 -2.56
N SER A 52 -23.91 25.39 -2.46
CA SER A 52 -24.88 25.39 -3.56
C SER A 52 -24.53 26.34 -4.70
N SER A 53 -23.65 27.31 -4.44
CA SER A 53 -23.11 28.23 -5.45
C SER A 53 -21.87 27.72 -6.19
N LEU A 54 -21.28 26.62 -5.73
CA LEU A 54 -20.06 26.06 -6.33
C LEU A 54 -20.38 25.48 -7.71
N GLN A 55 -19.52 25.81 -8.68
CA GLN A 55 -19.52 25.27 -10.04
C GLN A 55 -18.10 24.77 -10.35
N PRO A 56 -17.93 23.59 -10.96
CA PRO A 56 -16.61 23.11 -11.35
C PRO A 56 -15.99 24.04 -12.41
N ILE A 57 -14.66 24.05 -12.50
CA ILE A 57 -13.94 24.90 -13.48
C ILE A 57 -14.28 24.54 -14.92
N ASP A 58 -14.45 23.25 -15.20
CA ASP A 58 -14.78 22.72 -16.52
C ASP A 58 -16.06 21.86 -16.43
N PRO A 59 -17.27 22.46 -16.44
CA PRO A 59 -18.53 21.73 -16.35
C PRO A 59 -18.91 21.00 -17.65
N GLY A 60 -18.19 21.25 -18.75
CA GLY A 60 -18.42 20.63 -20.05
C GLY A 60 -17.39 19.55 -20.42
N GLY A 61 -16.28 19.47 -19.69
CA GLY A 61 -15.29 18.41 -19.86
C GLY A 61 -15.89 17.01 -19.58
N PRO A 62 -15.45 15.97 -20.30
CA PRO A 62 -15.94 14.62 -20.07
C PRO A 62 -15.57 14.17 -18.65
N PRO A 63 -16.51 13.59 -17.86
CA PRO A 63 -16.17 13.02 -16.57
C PRO A 63 -15.04 11.98 -16.70
N LEU A 64 -14.20 11.88 -15.67
CA LEU A 64 -13.04 10.97 -15.65
C LEU A 64 -13.41 9.54 -16.03
N GLN A 65 -14.60 9.08 -15.64
CA GLN A 65 -15.11 7.77 -16.02
C GLN A 65 -15.29 7.64 -17.54
N GLN A 66 -15.98 8.58 -18.19
CA GLN A 66 -16.16 8.60 -19.64
C GLN A 66 -14.82 8.73 -20.39
N LEU A 67 -13.83 9.41 -19.81
CA LEU A 67 -12.47 9.46 -20.34
C LEU A 67 -11.76 8.10 -20.24
N LEU A 68 -11.91 7.39 -19.12
CA LEU A 68 -11.34 6.05 -18.92
C LEU A 68 -12.03 5.03 -19.83
N ASP A 69 -13.35 5.09 -19.99
CA ASP A 69 -14.14 4.22 -20.87
C ASP A 69 -13.78 4.43 -22.35
N ALA A 70 -13.60 5.69 -22.77
CA ALA A 70 -13.17 6.02 -24.13
C ALA A 70 -11.71 5.61 -24.42
N ILE A 71 -10.85 5.51 -23.39
CA ILE A 71 -9.46 5.04 -23.52
C ILE A 71 -9.39 3.51 -23.45
N SER A 72 -10.23 2.84 -22.65
CA SER A 72 -10.22 1.38 -22.51
C SER A 72 -10.85 0.66 -23.70
N GLY A 73 -11.83 1.28 -24.37
CA GLY A 73 -12.62 0.63 -25.43
C GLY A 73 -13.41 -0.59 -24.95
N ALA A 74 -13.51 -0.77 -23.63
CA ALA A 74 -14.12 -1.92 -22.98
C ALA A 74 -14.85 -1.45 -21.72
N ALA A 75 -16.15 -1.78 -21.67
CA ALA A 75 -16.88 -1.88 -20.43
C ALA A 75 -16.67 -3.29 -19.85
N PRO A 76 -16.43 -3.45 -18.53
CA PRO A 76 -16.25 -2.40 -17.53
C PRO A 76 -14.86 -1.72 -17.61
N PRO A 77 -14.70 -0.50 -17.08
CA PRO A 77 -13.41 0.18 -16.97
C PRO A 77 -12.37 -0.68 -16.24
N LEU A 78 -11.08 -0.45 -16.54
CA LEU A 78 -9.97 -1.04 -15.78
C LEU A 78 -10.09 -0.67 -14.29
N PRO A 79 -10.41 -1.63 -13.39
CA PRO A 79 -10.55 -1.35 -11.97
C PRO A 79 -9.14 -1.16 -11.39
N VAL A 80 -8.69 0.09 -11.30
CA VAL A 80 -7.45 0.42 -10.58
C VAL A 80 -7.78 0.57 -9.11
N PRO A 81 -7.29 -0.32 -8.23
CA PRO A 81 -7.71 -0.33 -6.83
C PRO A 81 -7.28 0.88 -6.01
N SER A 82 -8.10 1.19 -5.01
CA SER A 82 -7.79 2.12 -3.92
C SER A 82 -6.75 1.52 -2.95
N ALA A 83 -5.47 1.83 -3.16
CA ALA A 83 -4.42 1.89 -2.13
C ALA A 83 -4.21 0.68 -1.17
N MET A 84 -4.30 -0.55 -1.66
CA MET A 84 -4.24 -1.79 -0.86
C MET A 84 -2.78 -2.28 -0.67
N SER A 85 -2.34 -2.76 0.50
CA SER A 85 -1.05 -3.51 0.71
C SER A 85 -0.86 -3.99 2.16
N ASN A 86 -0.19 -5.14 2.37
CA ASN A 86 0.21 -5.60 3.70
C ASN A 86 1.73 -5.88 3.88
N ALA A 87 2.15 -5.93 5.15
CA ALA A 87 3.50 -6.30 5.56
C ALA A 87 3.49 -7.00 6.93
N LEU A 88 4.29 -8.06 7.05
CA LEU A 88 4.54 -8.79 8.29
C LEU A 88 6.05 -8.92 8.51
N LEU A 89 6.54 -8.51 9.67
CA LEU A 89 7.95 -8.64 10.05
C LEU A 89 8.04 -9.20 11.46
N VAL A 90 8.92 -10.18 11.69
CA VAL A 90 9.14 -10.81 13.00
C VAL A 90 10.61 -10.78 13.35
N SER A 91 10.91 -10.24 14.52
CA SER A 91 12.26 -10.05 15.04
C SER A 91 12.96 -11.38 15.39
N ALA A 92 14.30 -11.33 15.42
CA ALA A 92 15.16 -12.46 15.75
C ALA A 92 14.75 -13.27 16.99
N ALA A 93 14.24 -12.61 18.04
CA ALA A 93 13.87 -13.24 19.30
C ALA A 93 12.73 -14.27 19.19
N HIS A 94 11.91 -14.17 18.14
CA HIS A 94 10.74 -15.03 17.93
C HIS A 94 10.89 -15.98 16.74
N THR A 95 12.10 -16.17 16.18
CA THR A 95 12.30 -17.09 15.05
C THR A 95 13.16 -18.29 15.41
N LYS A 96 12.88 -19.44 14.78
CA LYS A 96 13.63 -20.71 14.94
C LYS A 96 15.13 -20.57 14.64
N THR A 97 15.52 -19.50 13.95
CA THR A 97 16.87 -19.24 13.46
C THR A 97 17.60 -18.11 14.19
N GLY A 98 16.96 -17.45 15.16
CA GLY A 98 17.55 -16.28 15.83
C GLY A 98 17.83 -15.10 14.90
N ARG A 99 17.08 -14.96 13.80
CA ARG A 99 17.26 -13.92 12.77
C ARG A 99 15.91 -13.37 12.29
N PRO A 100 15.82 -12.10 11.89
CA PRO A 100 14.59 -11.54 11.38
C PRO A 100 14.02 -12.29 10.17
N ILE A 101 12.70 -12.34 10.08
CA ILE A 101 11.97 -12.82 8.91
C ILE A 101 10.91 -11.77 8.53
N ALA A 102 10.56 -11.70 7.25
CA ALA A 102 9.48 -10.85 6.77
C ALA A 102 8.71 -11.50 5.62
N VAL A 103 7.43 -11.14 5.51
CA VAL A 103 6.59 -11.36 4.34
C VAL A 103 6.02 -10.00 3.94
N PHE A 104 6.45 -9.49 2.79
CA PHE A 104 5.95 -8.24 2.23
C PHE A 104 4.93 -8.51 1.15
N GLY A 105 3.85 -7.72 1.13
CA GLY A 105 2.70 -7.97 0.28
C GLY A 105 2.05 -6.73 -0.33
N PRO A 106 2.68 -6.06 -1.32
CA PRO A 106 2.01 -5.07 -2.15
C PRO A 106 0.79 -5.65 -2.88
N GLN A 107 -0.36 -4.98 -2.75
CA GLN A 107 -1.63 -5.33 -3.41
C GLN A 107 -1.97 -4.27 -4.47
N THR A 108 -1.46 -4.45 -5.68
CA THR A 108 -1.52 -3.47 -6.76
C THR A 108 -2.58 -3.81 -7.82
N GLY A 109 -3.58 -4.63 -7.46
CA GLY A 109 -4.54 -5.23 -8.39
C GLY A 109 -3.96 -6.38 -9.22
N TYR A 110 -4.81 -7.02 -10.01
CA TYR A 110 -4.48 -8.20 -10.81
C TYR A 110 -4.67 -7.87 -12.28
N PHE A 111 -3.56 -7.73 -13.02
CA PHE A 111 -3.54 -7.26 -14.41
C PHE A 111 -2.79 -8.24 -15.31
N MET A 112 -3.19 -8.34 -16.57
CA MET A 112 -2.48 -9.09 -17.62
C MET A 112 -2.22 -8.21 -18.85
N PRO A 113 -0.95 -7.85 -19.16
CA PRO A 113 0.25 -8.05 -18.34
C PRO A 113 0.19 -7.27 -17.02
N GLN A 114 0.94 -7.75 -16.01
CA GLN A 114 0.94 -7.16 -14.68
C GLN A 114 1.71 -5.82 -14.64
N LEU A 115 1.24 -4.86 -13.82
CA LEU A 115 1.84 -3.54 -13.62
C LEU A 115 3.21 -3.60 -12.93
N LEU A 116 3.48 -4.66 -12.18
CA LEU A 116 4.76 -4.91 -11.51
C LEU A 116 5.72 -5.70 -12.41
N VAL A 117 6.92 -5.15 -12.63
CA VAL A 117 7.99 -5.78 -13.40
C VAL A 117 9.12 -6.22 -12.46
N GLU A 118 9.42 -7.53 -12.40
CA GLU A 118 10.58 -8.03 -11.66
C GLU A 118 11.89 -7.66 -12.37
N LYS A 119 12.89 -7.23 -11.59
CA LYS A 119 14.20 -6.75 -12.07
C LYS A 119 15.30 -7.22 -11.12
N ASP A 120 16.45 -7.57 -11.70
CA ASP A 120 17.70 -7.85 -11.02
C ASP A 120 18.77 -6.95 -11.68
N VAL A 121 19.33 -6.00 -10.94
CA VAL A 121 20.13 -4.90 -11.49
C VAL A 121 21.44 -4.75 -10.70
N HIS A 122 22.55 -4.98 -11.39
CA HIS A 122 23.90 -4.83 -10.83
C HIS A 122 24.73 -3.81 -11.63
N GLY A 123 25.39 -2.91 -10.93
CA GLY A 123 26.31 -1.91 -11.46
C GLY A 123 27.25 -1.37 -10.36
N PRO A 124 28.11 -0.39 -10.65
CA PRO A 124 29.04 0.15 -9.66
C PRO A 124 28.37 0.78 -8.43
N ASP A 125 27.22 1.43 -8.65
CA ASP A 125 26.44 2.19 -7.66
C ASP A 125 24.98 1.70 -7.53
N ILE A 126 24.66 0.52 -8.05
CA ILE A 126 23.34 -0.13 -7.96
C ILE A 126 23.56 -1.62 -7.71
N ASP A 127 22.92 -2.20 -6.70
CA ASP A 127 22.93 -3.66 -6.51
C ASP A 127 21.66 -4.12 -5.80
N ALA A 128 20.62 -4.39 -6.60
CA ALA A 128 19.28 -4.62 -6.09
C ALA A 128 18.44 -5.56 -6.96
N ARG A 129 17.55 -6.31 -6.30
CA ARG A 129 16.55 -7.18 -6.94
C ARG A 129 15.18 -6.97 -6.33
N GLY A 130 14.13 -6.93 -7.15
CA GLY A 130 12.74 -6.86 -6.69
C GLY A 130 11.80 -6.47 -7.82
N VAL A 131 10.75 -5.74 -7.49
CA VAL A 131 9.76 -5.22 -8.46
C VAL A 131 9.77 -3.70 -8.52
N ALA A 132 9.27 -3.17 -9.63
CA ALA A 132 8.92 -1.76 -9.80
C ALA A 132 7.71 -1.63 -10.74
N PHE A 133 6.97 -0.52 -10.62
CA PHE A 133 5.81 -0.20 -11.43
C PHE A 133 6.22 0.19 -12.85
N ALA A 134 5.70 -0.53 -13.83
CA ALA A 134 5.92 -0.32 -15.26
C ALA A 134 5.72 1.16 -15.63
N GLY A 135 6.69 1.74 -16.33
CA GLY A 135 6.64 3.13 -16.80
C GLY A 135 7.10 4.19 -15.78
N THR A 136 7.34 3.84 -14.51
CA THR A 136 7.79 4.79 -13.45
C THR A 136 9.16 4.44 -12.84
N ASP A 137 9.92 3.61 -13.54
CA ASP A 137 11.05 2.84 -13.04
C ASP A 137 12.33 3.64 -12.70
N LEU A 138 12.67 3.78 -11.41
CA LEU A 138 13.81 4.61 -10.97
C LEU A 138 14.57 4.13 -9.70
N ILE A 139 14.90 2.87 -9.40
CA ILE A 139 14.93 1.56 -10.08
C ILE A 139 14.83 0.51 -8.95
N VAL A 140 13.99 -0.54 -9.04
CA VAL A 140 13.57 -1.41 -7.91
C VAL A 140 12.96 -0.59 -6.75
N GLN A 141 11.64 -0.56 -6.70
CA GLN A 141 10.87 0.22 -5.72
C GLN A 141 10.48 -0.60 -4.49
N LEU A 142 10.38 -1.94 -4.63
CA LEU A 142 10.08 -2.91 -3.58
C LEU A 142 10.98 -4.12 -3.81
N GLY A 143 11.74 -4.60 -2.82
CA GLY A 143 12.73 -5.65 -3.07
C GLY A 143 13.83 -5.78 -2.03
N ARG A 144 15.06 -5.97 -2.49
CA ARG A 144 16.24 -6.12 -1.64
C ARG A 144 17.49 -5.49 -2.25
N GLY A 145 18.35 -5.00 -1.37
CA GLY A 145 19.76 -4.79 -1.67
C GLY A 145 20.60 -6.02 -1.28
N ARG A 146 21.91 -5.82 -1.10
CA ARG A 146 22.87 -6.89 -0.75
C ARG A 146 22.55 -7.63 0.55
N ASN A 147 22.19 -6.88 1.59
CA ASN A 147 22.12 -7.36 2.97
C ASN A 147 20.89 -6.81 3.73
N PHE A 148 19.86 -6.39 3.01
CA PHE A 148 18.58 -5.95 3.56
C PHE A 148 17.47 -6.10 2.51
N ALA A 149 16.22 -6.19 2.95
CA ALA A 149 15.04 -6.08 2.09
C ALA A 149 14.09 -5.00 2.58
N PHE A 150 13.24 -4.53 1.68
CA PHE A 150 12.30 -3.45 1.92
C PHE A 150 11.05 -3.55 1.04
N SER A 151 9.94 -3.04 1.55
CA SER A 151 8.69 -2.87 0.81
C SER A 151 7.91 -1.68 1.38
N ALA A 152 6.75 -1.40 0.81
CA ALA A 152 5.82 -0.37 1.27
C ALA A 152 4.40 -0.92 1.46
N THR A 153 3.62 -0.21 2.28
CA THR A 153 2.16 -0.13 2.17
C THR A 153 1.76 1.33 1.93
N SER A 154 0.65 1.58 1.23
CA SER A 154 0.11 2.95 1.12
C SER A 154 -0.28 3.45 2.51
N ALA A 155 0.09 4.68 2.84
CA ALA A 155 -0.14 5.17 4.20
C ALA A 155 -1.36 6.07 4.37
N GLY A 156 -1.87 6.78 3.35
CA GLY A 156 -2.99 7.71 3.55
C GLY A 156 -2.70 8.85 4.54
N GLY A 157 -1.44 9.25 4.69
CA GLY A 157 -1.03 10.41 5.48
C GLY A 157 -1.54 11.71 4.85
N ASP A 158 -2.00 12.62 5.69
CA ASP A 158 -2.65 13.85 5.27
C ASP A 158 -1.66 14.84 4.62
N ASN A 159 -1.78 15.01 3.30
CA ASN A 159 -0.85 15.77 2.47
C ASN A 159 -1.51 16.59 1.33
N ILE A 160 -2.82 16.78 1.40
CA ILE A 160 -3.63 17.58 0.45
C ILE A 160 -4.49 18.54 1.27
N ASP A 161 -4.53 19.82 0.91
CA ASP A 161 -5.48 20.80 1.47
C ASP A 161 -6.32 21.46 0.38
N GLN A 162 -7.57 21.77 0.72
CA GLN A 162 -8.43 22.64 -0.06
C GLN A 162 -8.29 24.10 0.37
N TRP A 163 -8.03 24.99 -0.59
CA TRP A 163 -7.78 26.41 -0.36
C TRP A 163 -8.89 27.26 -0.96
N VAL A 164 -9.46 28.14 -0.13
CA VAL A 164 -10.48 29.11 -0.52
C VAL A 164 -9.78 30.40 -0.94
N LEU A 165 -9.84 30.72 -2.22
CA LEU A 165 -9.16 31.87 -2.82
C LEU A 165 -10.14 33.03 -2.93
N LYS A 166 -9.91 34.11 -2.17
CA LYS A 166 -10.73 35.33 -2.26
C LYS A 166 -10.47 36.02 -3.59
N LEU A 167 -11.46 36.07 -4.47
CA LEU A 167 -11.27 36.60 -5.81
C LEU A 167 -11.10 38.13 -5.81
N CYS A 168 -10.28 38.63 -6.74
CA CYS A 168 -9.98 40.03 -6.95
C CYS A 168 -9.71 40.30 -8.44
N GLU A 169 -9.91 41.54 -8.89
CA GLU A 169 -9.54 41.96 -10.24
C GLU A 169 -8.11 42.51 -10.27
N PRO A 170 -7.15 41.90 -11.01
CA PRO A 170 -5.77 42.41 -11.09
C PRO A 170 -5.67 43.83 -11.68
N GLY A 171 -6.63 44.24 -12.52
CA GLY A 171 -6.74 45.60 -13.05
C GLY A 171 -7.42 46.60 -12.11
N GLY A 172 -7.91 46.15 -10.96
CA GLY A 172 -8.79 46.90 -10.06
C GLY A 172 -10.26 46.89 -10.51
N GLY A 173 -11.17 46.74 -9.55
CA GLY A 173 -12.62 46.64 -9.80
C GLY A 173 -13.33 45.81 -8.73
N PRO A 174 -14.67 45.75 -8.76
CA PRO A 174 -15.42 44.82 -7.92
C PRO A 174 -15.19 43.38 -8.41
N PRO A 175 -14.82 42.43 -7.52
CA PRO A 175 -14.62 41.04 -7.91
C PRO A 175 -15.94 40.36 -8.31
N THR A 176 -15.82 39.32 -9.12
CA THR A 176 -16.91 38.43 -9.55
C THR A 176 -16.43 36.98 -9.46
N VAL A 177 -17.34 36.01 -9.63
CA VAL A 177 -16.96 34.59 -9.67
C VAL A 177 -16.06 34.23 -10.87
N ASN A 178 -16.00 35.12 -11.87
CA ASN A 178 -15.18 34.98 -13.09
C ASN A 178 -13.84 35.72 -13.02
N SER A 179 -13.54 36.41 -11.91
CA SER A 179 -12.29 37.17 -11.78
C SER A 179 -11.06 36.26 -11.92
N MET A 180 -10.03 36.78 -12.60
CA MET A 180 -8.78 36.05 -12.87
C MET A 180 -7.64 36.48 -11.95
N GLY A 181 -7.97 36.89 -10.72
CA GLY A 181 -7.02 37.09 -9.64
C GLY A 181 -7.56 36.63 -8.30
N TYR A 182 -6.64 36.32 -7.37
CA TYR A 182 -6.92 36.01 -5.97
C TYR A 182 -6.07 36.87 -5.04
N LEU A 183 -6.62 37.19 -3.87
CA LEU A 183 -5.94 37.96 -2.84
C LEU A 183 -5.01 37.04 -2.05
N HIS A 184 -3.71 37.32 -2.09
CA HIS A 184 -2.69 36.63 -1.30
C HIS A 184 -1.70 37.66 -0.74
N ASN A 185 -1.48 37.64 0.58
CA ASN A 185 -0.63 38.59 1.30
C ASN A 185 -0.90 40.07 0.93
N GLY A 186 -2.20 40.42 0.86
CA GLY A 186 -2.68 41.76 0.53
C GLY A 186 -2.54 42.18 -0.94
N SER A 187 -1.98 41.33 -1.81
CA SER A 187 -1.78 41.59 -3.24
C SER A 187 -2.76 40.77 -4.08
N CYS A 188 -3.24 41.33 -5.21
CA CYS A 188 -4.04 40.57 -6.17
C CYS A 188 -3.11 39.83 -7.14
N VAL A 189 -3.00 38.51 -6.98
CA VAL A 189 -2.15 37.61 -7.78
C VAL A 189 -2.99 37.00 -8.91
N SER A 190 -2.43 36.91 -10.11
CA SER A 190 -3.13 36.38 -11.28
C SER A 190 -3.37 34.86 -11.19
N ILE A 191 -4.56 34.42 -11.60
CA ILE A 191 -4.86 33.02 -11.91
C ILE A 191 -4.39 32.74 -13.33
N GLU A 192 -3.68 31.62 -13.53
CA GLU A 192 -3.31 31.13 -14.86
C GLU A 192 -4.44 30.26 -15.42
N ALA A 193 -4.74 30.42 -16.70
CA ALA A 193 -5.68 29.58 -17.43
C ALA A 193 -5.08 29.16 -18.77
N PHE A 194 -5.28 27.90 -19.16
CA PHE A 194 -4.86 27.37 -20.45
C PHE A 194 -5.75 26.17 -20.85
N ASP A 195 -5.88 25.98 -22.16
CA ASP A 195 -6.60 24.85 -22.72
C ASP A 195 -5.62 23.68 -22.95
N GLN A 196 -5.87 22.56 -22.29
CA GLN A 196 -5.12 21.32 -22.51
C GLN A 196 -5.86 20.47 -23.53
N THR A 197 -5.41 20.49 -24.78
CA THR A 197 -5.92 19.59 -25.82
C THR A 197 -5.32 18.19 -25.66
N VAL A 198 -6.17 17.17 -25.71
CA VAL A 198 -5.80 15.75 -25.81
C VAL A 198 -6.46 15.20 -27.05
N VAL A 199 -5.66 14.71 -28.00
CA VAL A 199 -6.17 14.03 -29.20
C VAL A 199 -6.14 12.54 -28.91
N ALA A 200 -7.29 11.97 -28.58
CA ALA A 200 -7.47 10.54 -28.47
C ALA A 200 -7.60 9.97 -29.89
N LYS A 201 -6.55 9.29 -30.33
CA LYS A 201 -6.56 8.59 -31.62
C LYS A 201 -7.26 7.25 -31.46
N PRO A 202 -8.05 6.80 -32.45
CA PRO A 202 -8.35 5.38 -32.61
C PRO A 202 -7.03 4.61 -32.51
N SER A 203 -6.90 3.75 -31.50
CA SER A 203 -5.61 3.21 -31.13
C SER A 203 -5.14 2.19 -32.17
N ALA A 204 -3.84 2.20 -32.50
CA ALA A 204 -3.24 1.29 -33.50
C ALA A 204 -3.09 -0.16 -32.96
N GLY A 205 -4.11 -0.64 -32.24
CA GLY A 205 -4.09 -1.83 -31.38
C GLY A 205 -5.36 -2.01 -30.53
N GLY A 206 -6.33 -1.09 -30.59
CA GLY A 206 -7.72 -1.47 -30.39
C GLY A 206 -8.15 -2.46 -31.49
N PRO A 207 -9.40 -2.96 -31.46
CA PRO A 207 -9.96 -3.53 -32.67
C PRO A 207 -9.74 -2.52 -33.83
N PRO A 208 -9.51 -2.97 -35.09
CA PRO A 208 -9.94 -2.12 -36.21
C PRO A 208 -11.40 -1.71 -35.94
N GLY A 209 -11.86 -0.55 -36.46
CA GLY A 209 -13.29 -0.15 -36.35
C GLY A 209 -14.13 -1.40 -36.51
N VAL A 210 -14.95 -1.72 -35.51
CA VAL A 210 -15.31 -3.13 -35.29
C VAL A 210 -16.09 -3.69 -36.47
N GLY A 211 -16.65 -2.76 -37.26
CA GLY A 211 -17.44 -3.03 -38.42
C GLY A 211 -18.82 -3.40 -37.92
N GLU A 212 -19.82 -2.76 -38.50
CA GLU A 212 -21.19 -3.14 -38.22
C GLU A 212 -21.34 -4.64 -38.53
N SER A 213 -22.00 -5.35 -37.61
CA SER A 213 -22.05 -6.80 -37.66
C SER A 213 -23.38 -7.36 -37.19
N GLY A 214 -23.73 -8.54 -37.72
CA GLY A 214 -24.95 -9.26 -37.34
C GLY A 214 -26.22 -8.46 -37.64
N ALA A 215 -26.83 -7.90 -36.59
CA ALA A 215 -28.10 -7.17 -36.70
C ALA A 215 -27.92 -5.67 -37.07
N GLN A 216 -26.71 -5.12 -36.93
CA GLN A 216 -26.39 -3.75 -37.34
C GLN A 216 -26.53 -3.63 -38.86
N CYS A 217 -25.91 -4.57 -39.61
CA CYS A 217 -26.02 -4.80 -41.07
C CYS A 217 -27.41 -4.99 -41.68
N SER A 218 -28.48 -4.85 -40.90
CA SER A 218 -29.88 -4.93 -41.34
C SER A 218 -30.61 -3.59 -41.25
N ASN A 219 -29.88 -2.52 -40.92
CA ASN A 219 -30.39 -1.16 -40.83
C ASN A 219 -29.43 -0.19 -41.55
N ASN A 220 -29.86 1.03 -41.87
CA ASN A 220 -29.04 2.01 -42.60
C ASN A 220 -28.71 3.19 -41.67
N LEU A 221 -28.22 2.88 -40.48
CA LEU A 221 -27.72 3.83 -39.48
C LEU A 221 -26.21 3.62 -39.31
N ASP A 222 -25.57 4.58 -38.63
CA ASP A 222 -24.20 4.47 -38.14
C ASP A 222 -24.32 4.05 -36.67
N ASP A 223 -24.25 2.74 -36.42
CA ASP A 223 -24.45 2.10 -35.12
C ASP A 223 -23.19 2.18 -34.23
N GLU A 224 -21.99 2.34 -34.81
CA GLU A 224 -20.73 2.52 -34.06
C GLU A 224 -20.28 3.98 -33.88
N GLY A 225 -20.93 4.93 -34.57
CA GLY A 225 -20.77 6.37 -34.40
C GLY A 225 -19.49 6.95 -35.02
N ASP A 226 -18.93 6.25 -36.00
CA ASP A 226 -17.64 6.57 -36.60
C ASP A 226 -17.76 7.49 -37.85
N GLY A 227 -18.98 7.61 -38.38
CA GLY A 227 -19.35 8.40 -39.55
C GLY A 227 -19.71 7.58 -40.79
N PHE A 228 -19.45 6.28 -40.81
CA PHE A 228 -19.69 5.37 -41.93
C PHE A 228 -20.76 4.33 -41.60
N VAL A 229 -21.87 4.37 -42.33
CA VAL A 229 -22.98 3.39 -42.19
C VAL A 229 -22.51 2.02 -42.68
N ASN A 230 -22.84 0.90 -42.02
CA ASN A 230 -22.67 -0.48 -42.53
C ASN A 230 -21.25 -0.89 -43.01
N ASP A 231 -20.19 -0.18 -42.62
CA ASP A 231 -18.84 -0.61 -42.98
C ASP A 231 -18.45 -1.90 -42.22
N GLY A 232 -17.65 -2.76 -42.83
CA GLY A 232 -17.38 -4.11 -42.29
C GLY A 232 -18.51 -5.13 -42.46
N CYS A 233 -19.72 -4.71 -42.85
CA CYS A 233 -20.82 -5.63 -43.11
C CYS A 233 -20.54 -6.56 -44.32
N PRO A 234 -21.03 -7.82 -44.29
CA PRO A 234 -20.95 -8.71 -45.44
C PRO A 234 -21.77 -8.15 -46.61
N ALA A 235 -21.19 -8.15 -47.81
CA ALA A 235 -21.88 -7.77 -49.03
C ALA A 235 -23.17 -8.59 -49.24
N VAL A 236 -24.30 -7.89 -49.24
CA VAL A 236 -25.40 -8.13 -50.14
C VAL A 236 -24.90 -7.75 -51.56
N GLY A 237 -25.52 -8.29 -52.61
CA GLY A 237 -25.16 -7.91 -53.98
C GLY A 237 -23.67 -7.98 -54.39
N PRO A 238 -23.29 -7.18 -55.41
CA PRO A 238 -21.94 -6.69 -55.65
C PRO A 238 -21.38 -5.82 -54.50
N PRO A 239 -20.18 -6.09 -53.94
CA PRO A 239 -19.63 -5.28 -52.87
C PRO A 239 -19.30 -3.86 -53.33
N GLU A 240 -19.62 -2.88 -52.50
CA GLU A 240 -19.15 -1.50 -52.67
C GLU A 240 -17.63 -1.41 -52.47
N ALA A 241 -16.98 -0.48 -53.18
CA ALA A 241 -15.52 -0.38 -53.16
C ALA A 241 -14.98 1.05 -53.32
N GLY A 242 -13.90 1.35 -52.57
CA GLY A 242 -13.14 2.58 -52.74
C GLY A 242 -13.93 3.82 -52.29
N PRO A 243 -14.24 4.80 -53.16
CA PRO A 243 -15.01 5.98 -52.78
C PRO A 243 -16.48 5.72 -52.40
N GLN A 244 -17.01 4.53 -52.71
CA GLN A 244 -18.40 4.14 -52.42
C GLN A 244 -18.59 4.00 -50.91
N CYS A 245 -17.74 3.16 -50.28
CA CYS A 245 -17.53 2.95 -48.84
C CYS A 245 -17.38 4.21 -47.94
N LEU A 246 -17.34 5.42 -48.49
CA LEU A 246 -17.09 6.67 -47.77
C LEU A 246 -18.22 7.69 -47.93
N ASN A 247 -19.35 7.31 -48.53
CA ASN A 247 -20.38 8.27 -48.96
C ASN A 247 -21.77 8.08 -48.32
N ASN A 248 -22.03 6.95 -47.65
CA ASN A 248 -23.29 6.62 -46.98
C ASN A 248 -24.50 6.61 -47.95
N ILE A 249 -24.29 6.10 -49.17
CA ILE A 249 -25.29 5.91 -50.22
C ILE A 249 -25.25 4.45 -50.66
N ASP A 250 -26.42 3.90 -50.96
CA ASP A 250 -26.61 2.63 -51.70
C ASP A 250 -26.20 2.89 -53.17
N ASP A 251 -24.94 2.60 -53.51
CA ASP A 251 -24.35 2.93 -54.82
C ASP A 251 -24.64 1.87 -55.90
N ASP A 252 -25.06 0.67 -55.49
CA ASP A 252 -25.27 -0.49 -56.36
C ASP A 252 -26.78 -0.79 -56.61
N GLY A 253 -27.65 -0.32 -55.71
CA GLY A 253 -29.10 -0.32 -55.79
C GLY A 253 -29.80 -1.53 -55.15
N ASP A 254 -29.12 -2.30 -54.30
CA ASP A 254 -29.68 -3.50 -53.68
C ASP A 254 -30.42 -3.28 -52.35
N GLY A 255 -30.22 -2.12 -51.72
CA GLY A 255 -30.88 -1.68 -50.49
C GLY A 255 -29.98 -1.63 -49.25
N ALA A 256 -28.78 -2.22 -49.30
CA ALA A 256 -27.71 -1.97 -48.36
C ALA A 256 -26.95 -0.68 -48.71
N VAL A 257 -26.15 -0.16 -47.78
CA VAL A 257 -25.33 1.06 -47.94
C VAL A 257 -23.90 0.69 -47.57
N ASN A 258 -22.88 1.12 -48.32
CA ASN A 258 -21.46 0.87 -48.01
C ASN A 258 -21.09 -0.60 -47.67
N ASP A 259 -21.84 -1.60 -48.12
CA ASP A 259 -21.66 -2.98 -47.66
C ASP A 259 -20.60 -3.75 -48.46
N GLY A 260 -20.00 -4.77 -47.84
CA GLY A 260 -18.80 -5.41 -48.37
C GLY A 260 -17.52 -4.57 -48.24
N CYS A 261 -17.63 -3.34 -47.74
CA CYS A 261 -16.49 -2.49 -47.45
C CYS A 261 -15.69 -3.00 -46.24
N PRO A 262 -14.35 -2.81 -46.22
CA PRO A 262 -13.57 -3.07 -45.02
C PRO A 262 -13.92 -2.02 -43.95
N PRO A 263 -13.84 -2.35 -42.65
CA PRO A 263 -14.06 -1.36 -41.61
C PRO A 263 -13.05 -0.21 -41.71
N ILE A 264 -13.55 0.99 -41.47
CA ILE A 264 -12.86 2.26 -41.53
C ILE A 264 -12.51 2.65 -40.08
N ALA A 265 -11.69 3.70 -39.93
CA ALA A 265 -11.45 4.30 -38.63
C ALA A 265 -12.03 5.71 -38.66
N GLY A 266 -13.05 5.92 -37.82
CA GLY A 266 -13.63 7.24 -37.57
C GLY A 266 -12.62 8.31 -37.15
N PRO A 267 -13.05 9.58 -37.09
CA PRO A 267 -12.18 10.72 -36.88
C PRO A 267 -11.49 10.73 -35.51
N ASP A 268 -10.30 11.35 -35.43
CA ASP A 268 -9.59 11.63 -34.18
C ASP A 268 -10.52 12.35 -33.17
N ILE A 269 -10.69 11.78 -31.97
CA ILE A 269 -11.50 12.39 -30.91
C ILE A 269 -10.66 13.48 -30.22
N VAL A 270 -11.00 14.74 -30.47
CA VAL A 270 -10.31 15.90 -29.89
C VAL A 270 -11.02 16.34 -28.60
N LEU A 271 -10.37 16.10 -27.47
CA LEU A 271 -10.81 16.57 -26.15
C LEU A 271 -10.05 17.85 -25.79
N VAL A 272 -10.75 18.81 -25.19
CA VAL A 272 -10.17 20.06 -24.68
C VAL A 272 -10.58 20.22 -23.23
N PHE A 273 -9.59 20.28 -22.34
CA PHE A 273 -9.82 20.51 -20.91
C PHE A 273 -9.44 21.95 -20.57
N HIS A 274 -10.34 22.68 -19.93
CA HIS A 274 -10.10 24.06 -19.51
C HIS A 274 -9.44 24.10 -18.13
N VAL A 275 -8.11 24.20 -18.10
CA VAL A 275 -7.34 24.15 -16.86
C VAL A 275 -7.15 25.55 -16.28
N GLN A 276 -7.41 25.71 -14.98
CA GLN A 276 -7.06 26.91 -14.22
C GLN A 276 -6.20 26.54 -13.02
N ARG A 277 -5.18 27.34 -12.72
CA ARG A 277 -4.34 27.17 -11.51
C ARG A 277 -3.92 28.49 -10.89
N SER A 278 -3.77 28.46 -9.58
CA SER A 278 -3.06 29.48 -8.82
C SER A 278 -1.58 29.14 -8.74
N ARG A 279 -0.73 30.14 -8.54
CA ARG A 279 0.71 29.92 -8.35
C ARG A 279 1.00 29.27 -7.00
N ASP A 280 0.27 29.68 -5.97
CA ASP A 280 0.60 29.39 -4.57
C ASP A 280 -0.19 28.18 -4.03
N TYR A 281 -1.37 27.89 -4.58
CA TYR A 281 -2.30 26.86 -4.09
C TYR A 281 -2.69 25.80 -5.16
N GLY A 282 -1.99 25.76 -6.29
CA GLY A 282 -2.16 24.72 -7.30
C GLY A 282 -3.47 24.83 -8.12
N PRO A 283 -3.93 23.71 -8.73
CA PRO A 283 -5.10 23.67 -9.60
C PRO A 283 -6.39 24.13 -8.91
N LEU A 284 -7.20 24.91 -9.63
CA LEU A 284 -8.55 25.25 -9.19
C LEU A 284 -9.50 24.10 -9.55
N VAL A 285 -10.40 23.77 -8.62
CA VAL A 285 -11.41 22.71 -8.78
C VAL A 285 -12.83 23.27 -8.92
N ALA A 286 -13.11 24.43 -8.31
CA ALA A 286 -14.42 25.08 -8.40
C ALA A 286 -14.35 26.62 -8.28
N ARG A 287 -15.43 27.30 -8.67
CA ARG A 287 -15.71 28.73 -8.44
C ARG A 287 -17.09 28.88 -7.81
N GLY A 288 -17.29 29.90 -6.97
CA GLY A 288 -18.56 30.13 -6.30
C GLY A 288 -18.52 31.32 -5.35
N LYS A 289 -19.27 31.24 -4.25
CA LYS A 289 -19.42 32.32 -3.27
C LYS A 289 -19.35 31.79 -1.84
N LEU A 290 -19.06 32.70 -0.91
CA LEU A 290 -19.41 32.54 0.50
C LEU A 290 -20.88 32.86 0.75
N MET A 291 -21.37 32.48 1.93
CA MET A 291 -22.73 32.81 2.39
C MET A 291 -23.01 34.33 2.45
N ASP A 292 -21.99 35.19 2.55
CA ASP A 292 -22.12 36.66 2.49
C ASP A 292 -22.14 37.22 1.04
N GLY A 293 -22.00 36.36 0.03
CA GLY A 293 -21.94 36.71 -1.38
C GLY A 293 -20.53 37.02 -1.92
N THR A 294 -19.49 36.99 -1.09
CA THR A 294 -18.08 37.19 -1.51
C THR A 294 -17.70 36.16 -2.58
N PRO A 295 -17.23 36.59 -3.77
CA PRO A 295 -16.77 35.66 -4.80
C PRO A 295 -15.47 34.94 -4.43
N ILE A 296 -15.43 33.63 -4.66
CA ILE A 296 -14.30 32.76 -4.35
C ILE A 296 -14.01 31.76 -5.47
N ALA A 297 -12.79 31.23 -5.46
CA ALA A 297 -12.46 29.96 -6.10
C ALA A 297 -11.97 28.96 -5.05
N ILE A 298 -12.10 27.66 -5.33
CA ILE A 298 -11.53 26.58 -4.54
C ILE A 298 -10.36 25.99 -5.33
N ALA A 299 -9.19 25.89 -4.69
CA ALA A 299 -8.03 25.17 -5.21
C ALA A 299 -7.72 23.94 -4.35
N SER A 300 -7.04 22.95 -4.94
CA SER A 300 -6.62 21.73 -4.24
C SER A 300 -5.10 21.59 -4.36
N LEU A 301 -4.40 21.74 -3.24
CA LEU A 301 -2.94 21.67 -3.20
C LEU A 301 -2.48 20.37 -2.53
N ARG A 302 -1.92 19.47 -3.33
CA ARG A 302 -1.09 18.36 -2.83
C ARG A 302 0.31 18.87 -2.54
N SER A 303 0.90 18.51 -1.40
CA SER A 303 2.25 18.95 -1.01
C SER A 303 3.38 18.53 -1.96
N THR A 304 3.12 17.50 -2.78
CA THR A 304 4.03 17.01 -3.83
C THR A 304 3.75 17.59 -5.22
N TYR A 305 2.81 18.52 -5.38
CA TYR A 305 2.51 19.14 -6.69
C TYR A 305 3.75 19.83 -7.26
N MET A 306 4.12 19.51 -8.50
CA MET A 306 5.36 19.94 -9.18
C MET A 306 6.67 19.46 -8.49
N HIS A 307 6.55 18.52 -7.56
CA HIS A 307 7.64 17.87 -6.81
C HIS A 307 7.59 16.34 -6.93
N GLU A 308 6.87 15.81 -7.92
CA GLU A 308 6.62 14.38 -8.09
C GLU A 308 7.93 13.59 -8.29
N LEU A 309 8.87 14.15 -9.04
CA LEU A 309 10.18 13.57 -9.33
C LEU A 309 11.18 13.67 -8.17
N ASP A 310 10.93 14.50 -7.16
CA ASP A 310 11.83 14.61 -6.00
C ASP A 310 11.89 13.29 -5.21
N SER A 311 10.82 12.49 -5.27
CA SER A 311 10.75 11.14 -4.68
C SER A 311 11.69 10.12 -5.32
N ALA A 312 12.24 10.39 -6.51
CA ALA A 312 13.23 9.52 -7.15
C ALA A 312 14.53 9.41 -6.32
N ARG A 313 14.85 10.44 -5.52
CA ARG A 313 16.04 10.47 -4.66
C ARG A 313 16.08 9.29 -3.68
N GLY A 314 14.93 8.91 -3.13
CA GLY A 314 14.83 7.79 -2.18
C GLY A 314 15.16 6.45 -2.84
N PHE A 315 14.58 6.21 -4.02
CA PHE A 315 14.85 5.01 -4.81
C PHE A 315 16.31 4.91 -5.27
N PHE A 316 16.92 6.00 -5.75
CA PHE A 316 18.35 6.01 -6.05
C PHE A 316 19.24 5.76 -4.82
N ARG A 317 18.83 6.22 -3.63
CA ARG A 317 19.58 6.02 -2.37
C ARG A 317 19.49 4.60 -1.86
N VAL A 318 18.28 4.03 -1.75
CA VAL A 318 18.10 2.67 -1.19
C VAL A 318 18.74 1.60 -2.09
N ASN A 319 18.74 1.80 -3.41
CA ASN A 319 19.34 0.84 -4.34
C ASN A 319 20.87 1.00 -4.48
N ASN A 320 21.46 2.03 -3.88
CA ASN A 320 22.89 2.28 -3.93
C ASN A 320 23.62 1.68 -2.71
N PRO A 321 24.48 0.65 -2.90
CA PRO A 321 25.20 0.00 -1.80
C PRO A 321 26.27 0.91 -1.15
N ASN A 322 26.67 2.00 -1.79
CA ASN A 322 27.56 3.02 -1.21
C ASN A 322 26.80 4.01 -0.31
N PHE A 323 25.46 4.06 -0.38
CA PHE A 323 24.59 4.81 0.53
C PHE A 323 24.08 3.92 1.68
N MET A 324 23.66 2.69 1.35
CA MET A 324 23.15 1.69 2.29
C MET A 324 24.27 1.01 3.11
N THR A 325 24.90 1.81 3.98
CA THR A 325 26.10 1.42 4.74
C THR A 325 25.88 1.34 6.26
N ASP A 326 24.78 1.90 6.78
CA ASP A 326 24.41 1.89 8.21
C ASP A 326 22.97 1.34 8.40
N GLY A 327 22.69 0.19 7.77
CA GLY A 327 21.46 -0.58 7.93
C GLY A 327 20.18 0.26 7.90
N TYR A 328 19.37 0.14 8.96
CA TYR A 328 18.12 0.89 9.12
C TYR A 328 18.31 2.42 9.17
N ASN A 329 19.43 2.95 9.67
CA ASN A 329 19.66 4.41 9.66
C ASN A 329 19.83 4.92 8.22
N SER A 330 20.62 4.21 7.39
CA SER A 330 20.68 4.50 5.94
C SER A 330 19.30 4.38 5.30
N PHE A 331 18.52 3.35 5.66
CA PHE A 331 17.16 3.18 5.13
C PHE A 331 16.24 4.36 5.46
N ARG A 332 16.21 4.81 6.71
CA ARG A 332 15.44 5.99 7.14
C ARG A 332 15.82 7.24 6.35
N GLN A 333 17.11 7.46 6.12
CA GLN A 333 17.59 8.60 5.33
C GLN A 333 17.25 8.46 3.84
N ALA A 334 17.25 7.25 3.30
CA ALA A 334 16.80 6.98 1.93
C ALA A 334 15.30 7.28 1.77
N MET A 335 14.44 6.63 2.57
CA MET A 335 12.99 6.71 2.38
C MET A 335 12.36 7.96 2.98
N GLY A 336 12.60 8.24 4.27
CA GLY A 336 11.93 9.36 4.98
C GLY A 336 12.32 10.77 4.51
N THR A 337 13.48 10.93 3.84
CA THR A 337 13.91 12.22 3.25
C THR A 337 14.05 12.20 1.72
N GLY A 338 13.94 11.01 1.11
CA GLY A 338 14.09 10.84 -0.32
C GLY A 338 12.79 10.53 -1.05
N VAL A 339 11.72 10.19 -0.33
CA VAL A 339 10.35 10.01 -0.85
C VAL A 339 9.43 11.05 -0.20
N ASP A 340 8.84 11.92 -1.01
CA ASP A 340 7.95 12.98 -0.54
C ASP A 340 6.47 12.50 -0.46
N TYR A 341 6.16 11.38 -1.12
CA TYR A 341 4.86 10.71 -1.07
C TYR A 341 4.59 9.99 0.26
N THR A 342 3.31 9.85 0.59
CA THR A 342 2.79 9.19 1.79
C THR A 342 2.85 7.66 1.71
N PHE A 343 3.94 7.05 2.20
CA PHE A 343 4.12 5.60 2.26
C PHE A 343 4.62 5.12 3.61
N ASN A 344 4.19 3.92 3.99
CA ASN A 344 4.69 3.17 5.12
C ASN A 344 5.81 2.26 4.62
N TRP A 345 7.07 2.53 4.94
CA TRP A 345 8.21 1.74 4.49
C TRP A 345 8.67 0.74 5.54
N PHE A 346 8.96 -0.48 5.09
CA PHE A 346 9.41 -1.59 5.92
C PHE A 346 10.84 -1.97 5.58
N PHE A 347 11.60 -2.38 6.59
CA PHE A 347 13.01 -2.76 6.49
C PHE A 347 13.25 -4.05 7.26
N VAL A 348 14.04 -4.95 6.68
CA VAL A 348 14.58 -6.11 7.38
C VAL A 348 16.02 -6.37 6.94
N ASP A 349 16.94 -6.54 7.88
CA ASP A 349 18.30 -7.03 7.62
C ASP A 349 18.61 -8.32 8.39
N GLY A 350 19.88 -8.70 8.50
CA GLY A 350 20.30 -9.90 9.23
C GLY A 350 20.08 -9.86 10.74
N LYS A 351 19.71 -8.70 11.30
CA LYS A 351 19.60 -8.43 12.74
C LYS A 351 18.31 -7.69 13.11
N ASP A 352 17.95 -6.67 12.35
CA ASP A 352 16.93 -5.68 12.71
C ASP A 352 15.67 -5.76 11.82
N ILE A 353 14.49 -5.55 12.41
CA ILE A 353 13.24 -5.18 11.71
C ILE A 353 12.94 -3.70 11.96
N GLY A 354 12.46 -2.99 10.95
CA GLY A 354 12.17 -1.56 11.09
C GLY A 354 11.03 -1.05 10.21
N TYR A 355 10.48 0.07 10.62
CA TYR A 355 9.41 0.83 9.97
C TYR A 355 9.79 2.31 9.87
N GLN A 356 9.47 2.96 8.75
CA GLN A 356 9.61 4.41 8.56
C GLN A 356 8.47 4.91 7.66
N HIS A 357 7.66 5.84 8.16
CA HIS A 357 6.73 6.59 7.31
C HIS A 357 7.49 7.64 6.50
N SER A 358 7.21 7.78 5.21
CA SER A 358 7.63 8.94 4.41
C SER A 358 6.42 9.83 4.14
N CYS A 359 6.59 11.14 4.29
CA CYS A 359 5.68 12.12 3.70
C CYS A 359 6.30 13.52 3.72
N LYS A 360 5.88 14.34 2.76
CA LYS A 360 5.94 15.80 2.80
C LYS A 360 4.66 16.34 3.47
N CYS A 361 4.39 15.90 4.71
CA CYS A 361 3.20 16.29 5.46
C CYS A 361 3.30 17.76 5.94
N PRO A 362 2.31 18.63 5.64
CA PRO A 362 2.36 20.05 5.95
C PRO A 362 2.24 20.38 7.44
N GLN A 363 3.00 21.36 7.90
CA GLN A 363 2.79 21.98 9.21
C GLN A 363 1.75 23.08 9.07
N ARG A 364 0.48 22.78 9.41
CA ARG A 364 -0.64 23.72 9.29
C ARG A 364 -0.59 24.83 10.36
N ALA A 365 -1.17 25.99 10.06
CA ALA A 365 -1.19 27.13 10.97
C ALA A 365 -2.08 26.85 12.21
N PRO A 366 -1.72 27.35 13.42
CA PRO A 366 -2.57 27.20 14.61
C PRO A 366 -3.95 27.83 14.41
N GLY A 367 -4.99 27.15 14.86
CA GLY A 367 -6.39 27.55 14.71
C GLY A 367 -7.06 27.10 13.41
N VAL A 368 -6.33 26.52 12.46
CA VAL A 368 -6.93 25.86 11.28
C VAL A 368 -7.64 24.57 11.72
N ASP A 369 -8.86 24.35 11.25
CA ASP A 369 -9.43 23.01 11.19
C ASP A 369 -8.92 22.28 9.94
N PRO A 370 -8.16 21.18 10.06
CA PRO A 370 -7.56 20.49 8.91
C PRO A 370 -8.58 19.72 8.07
N TYR A 371 -9.82 19.57 8.53
CA TYR A 371 -10.86 18.81 7.84
C TYR A 371 -11.87 19.70 7.09
N LEU A 372 -11.56 20.99 6.96
CA LEU A 372 -12.37 21.98 6.26
C LEU A 372 -11.49 22.83 5.34
N PRO A 373 -12.02 23.36 4.22
CA PRO A 373 -11.27 24.29 3.37
C PRO A 373 -10.73 25.50 4.15
N VAL A 374 -9.51 25.94 3.80
CA VAL A 374 -8.75 26.97 4.53
C VAL A 374 -8.58 28.21 3.65
N TRP A 375 -8.58 29.42 4.22
CA TRP A 375 -8.32 30.65 3.46
C TRP A 375 -6.91 30.68 2.83
N GLY A 376 -6.85 30.81 1.50
CA GLY A 376 -5.63 31.07 0.73
C GLY A 376 -5.24 32.56 0.68
N THR A 377 -5.37 33.28 1.79
CA THR A 377 -5.04 34.72 1.89
C THR A 377 -3.59 34.99 2.29
N GLY A 378 -2.79 33.95 2.57
CA GLY A 378 -1.38 34.03 3.00
C GLY A 378 -1.16 33.91 4.51
N GLU A 379 -2.19 34.23 5.31
CA GLU A 379 -2.16 34.25 6.78
C GLU A 379 -2.32 32.84 7.42
N TRP A 380 -2.86 31.88 6.68
CA TRP A 380 -3.09 30.49 7.11
C TRP A 380 -2.22 29.46 6.38
N ASP A 381 -1.24 29.93 5.59
CA ASP A 381 -0.36 29.10 4.77
C ASP A 381 0.39 28.05 5.61
N TRP A 382 0.81 26.97 4.96
CA TRP A 382 1.69 25.97 5.56
C TRP A 382 2.99 26.59 6.08
N GLN A 383 3.30 26.33 7.34
CA GLN A 383 4.47 26.84 8.05
C GLN A 383 5.74 26.03 7.74
N GLY A 384 5.64 25.01 6.90
CA GLY A 384 6.71 24.07 6.56
C GLY A 384 6.17 22.66 6.36
N PHE A 385 7.07 21.67 6.48
CA PHE A 385 6.74 20.24 6.46
C PHE A 385 7.40 19.56 7.65
N ILE A 386 6.80 18.47 8.16
CA ILE A 386 7.35 17.77 9.33
C ILE A 386 8.77 17.24 9.05
N PRO A 387 9.74 17.38 9.97
CA PRO A 387 11.07 16.82 9.80
C PRO A 387 11.08 15.29 9.98
N LEU A 388 12.12 14.62 9.48
CA LEU A 388 12.35 13.18 9.64
C LEU A 388 12.22 12.68 11.10
N SER A 389 12.58 13.53 12.07
CA SER A 389 12.47 13.20 13.50
C SER A 389 11.04 13.16 14.04
N ALA A 390 10.08 13.75 13.32
CA ALA A 390 8.65 13.73 13.65
C ALA A 390 7.84 12.72 12.81
N GLN A 391 8.43 12.16 11.75
CA GLN A 391 7.80 11.09 10.98
C GLN A 391 7.70 9.79 11.82
N PRO A 392 6.55 9.08 11.80
CA PRO A 392 6.40 7.76 12.40
C PRO A 392 7.53 6.79 12.04
N ASN A 393 8.10 6.13 13.05
CA ASN A 393 9.21 5.19 12.89
C ASN A 393 9.29 4.22 14.07
N ASP A 394 9.70 2.98 13.79
CA ASP A 394 9.87 1.95 14.81
C ASP A 394 11.02 0.99 14.43
N LEU A 395 11.77 0.50 15.41
CA LEU A 395 12.96 -0.35 15.22
C LEU A 395 13.00 -1.40 16.30
N ASN A 396 12.86 -2.67 15.91
CA ASN A 396 12.76 -3.81 16.83
C ASN A 396 11.80 -3.54 18.02
N PRO A 397 10.51 -3.30 17.76
CA PRO A 397 9.56 -2.99 18.81
C PRO A 397 9.52 -4.08 19.90
N PRO A 398 9.25 -3.73 21.17
CA PRO A 398 9.14 -4.70 22.26
C PRO A 398 8.07 -5.79 22.04
N ALA A 399 7.11 -5.56 21.14
CA ALA A 399 6.13 -6.56 20.70
C ALA A 399 6.75 -7.75 19.94
N GLY A 400 7.97 -7.61 19.44
CA GLY A 400 8.69 -8.67 18.71
C GLY A 400 8.31 -8.80 17.24
N PHE A 401 7.33 -8.04 16.76
CA PHE A 401 6.87 -8.01 15.37
C PHE A 401 6.42 -6.60 14.95
N LEU A 402 6.32 -6.39 13.63
CA LEU A 402 5.65 -5.25 13.01
C LEU A 402 4.61 -5.79 12.02
N THR A 403 3.43 -5.19 12.02
CA THR A 403 2.35 -5.46 11.08
C THR A 403 1.91 -4.17 10.42
N SER A 404 1.52 -4.25 9.16
CA SER A 404 0.78 -3.18 8.49
C SER A 404 -0.20 -3.77 7.50
N TRP A 405 -1.36 -3.15 7.38
CA TRP A 405 -2.29 -3.38 6.28
C TRP A 405 -2.99 -2.09 5.82
N ASN A 406 -2.22 -0.99 5.72
CA ASN A 406 -2.68 0.40 5.51
C ASN A 406 -3.30 1.09 6.74
N ASN A 407 -3.29 0.41 7.89
CA ASN A 407 -3.71 0.95 9.18
C ASN A 407 -2.86 2.16 9.61
N LYS A 408 -3.36 2.86 10.64
CA LYS A 408 -2.77 4.07 11.21
C LYS A 408 -1.27 3.94 11.47
N GLN A 409 -0.53 5.01 11.21
CA GLN A 409 0.94 5.00 11.15
C GLN A 409 1.54 4.88 12.56
N ALA A 410 1.03 5.66 13.50
CA ALA A 410 1.47 5.72 14.90
C ALA A 410 0.38 6.29 15.80
N PRO A 411 0.44 6.06 17.13
CA PRO A 411 -0.31 6.85 18.10
C PRO A 411 -0.01 8.34 17.91
N GLN A 412 -1.02 9.19 18.09
CA GLN A 412 -0.93 10.66 17.95
C GLN A 412 -0.63 11.19 16.54
N PHE A 413 -0.50 10.32 15.52
CA PHE A 413 -0.48 10.73 14.13
C PHE A 413 -1.91 10.73 13.58
N ARG A 414 -2.45 11.91 13.28
CA ARG A 414 -3.86 12.08 12.90
C ARG A 414 -4.14 11.63 11.46
N SER A 415 -5.37 11.16 11.24
CA SER A 415 -5.89 10.78 9.92
C SER A 415 -6.07 11.99 9.00
N ASN A 416 -6.19 11.73 7.68
CA ASN A 416 -6.57 12.73 6.68
C ASN A 416 -8.08 12.98 6.67
N ASP A 417 -8.51 14.05 6.00
CA ASP A 417 -9.91 14.52 5.89
C ASP A 417 -10.93 13.49 5.39
N ARG A 418 -10.49 12.50 4.59
CA ARG A 418 -11.33 11.40 4.07
C ARG A 418 -11.17 10.07 4.79
N GLN A 419 -10.35 10.00 5.84
CA GLN A 419 -10.08 8.74 6.53
C GLN A 419 -10.91 8.61 7.81
N PHE A 420 -12.01 7.85 7.70
CA PHE A 420 -13.04 7.60 8.72
C PHE A 420 -12.96 6.19 9.36
N SER A 421 -12.02 5.33 8.99
CA SER A 421 -11.93 3.92 9.44
C SER A 421 -10.90 3.68 10.55
N TYR A 422 -10.04 4.66 10.86
CA TYR A 422 -8.92 4.57 11.83
C TYR A 422 -9.39 4.55 13.31
N GLY A 423 -10.33 3.68 13.63
CA GLY A 423 -10.81 3.34 14.97
C GLY A 423 -10.41 1.92 15.39
N PRO A 424 -11.12 1.31 16.37
CA PRO A 424 -10.75 0.03 17.01
C PRO A 424 -10.80 -1.23 16.12
N VAL A 425 -11.35 -1.16 14.92
CA VAL A 425 -11.45 -2.27 13.96
C VAL A 425 -10.85 -1.86 12.63
N PHE A 426 -9.76 -2.52 12.27
CA PHE A 426 -9.05 -2.33 11.02
C PHE A 426 -8.41 -3.66 10.56
N ARG A 427 -8.37 -3.93 9.25
CA ARG A 427 -7.99 -5.24 8.70
C ARG A 427 -6.62 -5.79 9.11
N SER A 428 -5.68 -4.94 9.56
CA SER A 428 -4.39 -5.40 10.12
C SER A 428 -4.56 -6.36 11.31
N GLN A 429 -5.67 -6.27 12.06
CA GLN A 429 -6.00 -7.21 13.14
C GLN A 429 -6.14 -8.66 12.66
N MET A 430 -6.59 -8.88 11.42
CA MET A 430 -6.61 -10.23 10.83
C MET A 430 -5.22 -10.85 10.74
N LEU A 431 -4.16 -10.03 10.64
CA LEU A 431 -2.77 -10.50 10.68
C LEU A 431 -2.23 -10.54 12.13
N ASP A 432 -2.52 -9.52 12.94
CA ASP A 432 -2.05 -9.42 14.33
C ASP A 432 -2.45 -10.64 15.17
N VAL A 433 -3.69 -11.11 15.03
CA VAL A 433 -4.21 -12.26 15.77
C VAL A 433 -3.40 -13.53 15.48
N ARG A 434 -3.07 -13.81 14.21
CA ARG A 434 -2.22 -14.96 13.83
C ARG A 434 -0.81 -14.80 14.39
N ILE A 435 -0.19 -13.65 14.19
CA ILE A 435 1.22 -13.46 14.56
C ILE A 435 1.42 -13.50 16.07
N ARG A 436 0.56 -12.83 16.85
CA ARG A 436 0.58 -12.91 18.30
C ARG A 436 0.40 -14.35 18.79
N ALA A 437 -0.54 -15.10 18.22
CA ALA A 437 -0.75 -16.51 18.58
C ALA A 437 0.47 -17.39 18.24
N ALA A 438 1.01 -17.25 17.03
CA ALA A 438 2.13 -18.06 16.55
C ALA A 438 3.41 -17.83 17.37
N ILE A 439 3.82 -16.58 17.59
CA ILE A 439 5.03 -16.27 18.37
C ILE A 439 4.89 -16.57 19.86
N THR A 440 3.65 -16.64 20.38
CA THR A 440 3.36 -17.07 21.76
C THR A 440 3.44 -18.60 21.90
N ALA A 441 3.05 -19.35 20.86
CA ALA A 441 3.16 -20.80 20.84
C ALA A 441 4.62 -21.28 20.74
N GLY A 442 5.49 -20.52 20.06
CA GLY A 442 6.93 -20.75 20.05
C GLY A 442 7.66 -19.98 18.95
N PRO A 443 8.98 -20.23 18.76
CA PRO A 443 9.74 -19.63 17.67
C PRO A 443 9.24 -20.11 16.30
N ILE A 444 9.04 -19.18 15.37
CA ILE A 444 8.48 -19.43 14.03
C ILE A 444 9.54 -19.33 12.91
N ASP A 445 9.20 -19.75 11.69
CA ASP A 445 10.00 -19.52 10.49
C ASP A 445 9.18 -18.87 9.35
N ARG A 446 9.78 -18.79 8.16
CA ARG A 446 9.17 -18.12 6.99
C ARG A 446 7.90 -18.81 6.50
N ALA A 447 7.76 -20.13 6.66
CA ALA A 447 6.55 -20.85 6.27
C ALA A 447 5.40 -20.48 7.22
N ASP A 448 5.63 -20.56 8.53
CA ASP A 448 4.65 -20.14 9.55
C ASP A 448 4.19 -18.68 9.33
N LEU A 449 5.10 -17.79 8.89
CA LEU A 449 4.78 -16.38 8.59
C LEU A 449 3.99 -16.20 7.29
N VAL A 450 4.20 -17.04 6.28
CA VAL A 450 3.39 -17.08 5.04
C VAL A 450 2.00 -17.64 5.35
N ASP A 451 1.92 -18.70 6.13
CA ASP A 451 0.66 -19.32 6.55
C ASP A 451 -0.19 -18.34 7.37
N ALA A 452 0.41 -17.55 8.27
CA ALA A 452 -0.28 -16.50 9.00
C ALA A 452 -0.88 -15.42 8.09
N MET A 453 -0.21 -15.03 7.00
CA MET A 453 -0.76 -14.11 6.01
C MET A 453 -1.84 -14.75 5.14
N GLY A 454 -1.67 -16.02 4.76
CA GLY A 454 -2.66 -16.76 3.97
C GLY A 454 -3.96 -16.97 4.74
N ASP A 455 -3.86 -17.38 6.00
CA ASP A 455 -5.02 -17.60 6.87
C ASP A 455 -5.76 -16.28 7.15
N GLY A 456 -5.05 -15.21 7.52
CA GLY A 456 -5.63 -13.87 7.70
C GLY A 456 -6.22 -13.28 6.42
N GLY A 457 -5.68 -13.63 5.25
CA GLY A 457 -6.22 -13.23 3.95
C GLY A 457 -7.56 -13.88 3.57
N THR A 458 -8.02 -14.88 4.31
CA THR A 458 -9.30 -15.57 4.04
C THR A 458 -10.40 -15.28 5.06
N VAL A 459 -10.19 -14.35 5.99
CA VAL A 459 -11.16 -14.04 7.07
C VAL A 459 -12.01 -12.82 6.73
N ASP A 460 -13.27 -12.84 7.20
CA ASP A 460 -14.13 -11.67 7.25
C ASP A 460 -13.82 -10.82 8.49
N LEU A 461 -13.42 -9.55 8.28
CA LEU A 461 -13.04 -8.65 9.37
C LEU A 461 -14.19 -8.45 10.38
N ARG A 462 -15.42 -8.28 9.90
CA ARG A 462 -16.62 -8.10 10.73
C ARG A 462 -16.91 -9.39 11.51
N GLY A 463 -16.72 -10.53 10.85
CA GLY A 463 -16.81 -11.85 11.47
C GLY A 463 -15.85 -12.04 12.65
N GLN A 464 -14.62 -11.56 12.51
CA GLN A 464 -13.59 -11.67 13.55
C GLN A 464 -13.78 -10.67 14.71
N GLU A 465 -13.98 -9.39 14.41
CA GLU A 465 -13.89 -8.31 15.41
C GLU A 465 -15.25 -7.84 15.96
N ASP A 466 -16.32 -7.87 15.14
CA ASP A 466 -17.62 -7.26 15.48
C ASP A 466 -18.71 -8.27 15.82
N LEU A 467 -18.75 -9.39 15.09
CA LEU A 467 -19.77 -10.41 15.24
C LEU A 467 -19.87 -10.99 16.67
N PRO A 468 -18.78 -11.18 17.43
CA PRO A 468 -18.88 -11.57 18.85
C PRO A 468 -19.69 -10.58 19.71
N LEU A 469 -19.53 -9.26 19.50
CA LEU A 469 -20.27 -8.21 20.21
C LEU A 469 -21.73 -8.15 19.75
N LEU A 470 -21.96 -8.25 18.43
CA LEU A 470 -23.30 -8.30 17.85
C LEU A 470 -24.11 -9.49 18.41
N LEU A 471 -23.51 -10.68 18.49
CA LEU A 471 -24.14 -11.87 19.08
C LEU A 471 -24.42 -11.71 20.59
N GLN A 472 -23.58 -10.96 21.32
CA GLN A 472 -23.81 -10.62 22.72
C GLN A 472 -25.00 -9.66 22.90
N VAL A 473 -25.16 -8.66 22.03
CA VAL A 473 -26.32 -7.76 22.05
C VAL A 473 -27.59 -8.49 21.64
N LEU A 474 -27.60 -9.23 20.52
CA LEU A 474 -28.74 -10.00 20.03
C LEU A 474 -29.24 -11.01 21.07
N GLY A 475 -28.32 -11.70 21.74
CA GLY A 475 -28.61 -12.85 22.59
C GLY A 475 -28.83 -14.15 21.81
N PRO A 476 -29.24 -15.24 22.48
CA PRO A 476 -29.43 -16.55 21.86
C PRO A 476 -30.80 -16.77 21.23
N THR A 477 -31.76 -15.84 21.40
CA THR A 477 -33.17 -16.07 21.03
C THR A 477 -33.81 -14.79 20.48
N ALA A 478 -34.42 -14.90 19.29
CA ALA A 478 -35.15 -13.84 18.65
C ALA A 478 -36.37 -13.37 19.49
N PRO A 479 -36.69 -12.05 19.48
CA PRO A 479 -37.92 -11.53 20.09
C PRO A 479 -39.19 -12.15 19.49
N PRO A 480 -40.30 -12.24 20.27
CA PRO A 480 -41.58 -12.65 19.72
C PRO A 480 -42.04 -11.72 18.59
N GLY A 481 -42.29 -12.29 17.41
CA GLY A 481 -42.74 -11.55 16.22
C GLY A 481 -41.63 -11.23 15.21
N SER A 482 -40.36 -11.53 15.50
CA SER A 482 -39.29 -11.55 14.49
C SER A 482 -39.53 -12.64 13.43
N ASP A 483 -38.87 -12.49 12.29
CA ASP A 483 -38.91 -13.48 11.21
C ASP A 483 -38.27 -14.81 11.69
N PRO A 484 -38.92 -15.98 11.48
CA PRO A 484 -38.35 -17.27 11.86
C PRO A 484 -36.96 -17.55 11.27
N ARG A 485 -36.64 -16.97 10.10
CA ARG A 485 -35.34 -17.11 9.43
C ARG A 485 -34.23 -16.39 10.17
N SER A 486 -34.52 -15.25 10.80
CA SER A 486 -33.53 -14.47 11.57
C SER A 486 -32.87 -15.31 12.68
N GLN A 487 -33.60 -16.23 13.31
CA GLN A 487 -33.02 -17.14 14.29
C GLN A 487 -31.97 -18.08 13.66
N ASP A 488 -32.29 -18.73 12.53
CA ASP A 488 -31.35 -19.62 11.84
C ASP A 488 -30.15 -18.84 11.28
N MET A 489 -30.37 -17.62 10.78
CA MET A 489 -29.30 -16.70 10.35
C MET A 489 -28.34 -16.40 11.51
N ARG A 490 -28.87 -16.01 12.67
CA ARG A 490 -28.10 -15.74 13.89
C ARG A 490 -27.32 -16.97 14.37
N ASP A 491 -27.92 -18.16 14.28
CA ASP A 491 -27.28 -19.40 14.74
C ASP A 491 -26.18 -19.89 13.79
N ARG A 492 -26.32 -19.68 12.47
CA ARG A 492 -25.25 -19.88 11.47
C ARG A 492 -24.08 -18.94 11.70
N LEU A 493 -24.34 -17.64 11.89
CA LEU A 493 -23.30 -16.67 12.23
C LEU A 493 -22.57 -17.06 13.53
N ALA A 494 -23.29 -17.53 14.55
CA ALA A 494 -22.68 -18.00 15.79
C ALA A 494 -21.84 -19.28 15.61
N ALA A 495 -22.20 -20.17 14.69
CA ALA A 495 -21.38 -21.32 14.33
C ALA A 495 -20.10 -20.90 13.58
N TRP A 496 -20.21 -19.95 12.64
CA TRP A 496 -19.09 -19.42 11.84
C TRP A 496 -18.00 -18.76 12.68
N VAL A 497 -18.36 -18.09 13.78
CA VAL A 497 -17.39 -17.58 14.76
C VAL A 497 -16.53 -18.71 15.34
N THR A 498 -17.07 -19.93 15.50
CA THR A 498 -16.29 -21.08 15.99
C THR A 498 -15.36 -21.67 14.93
N THR A 499 -15.61 -21.41 13.65
CA THR A 499 -14.77 -21.79 12.50
C THR A 499 -13.88 -20.63 12.02
N GLN A 500 -13.67 -19.61 12.85
CA GLN A 500 -12.80 -18.44 12.60
C GLN A 500 -13.22 -17.55 11.42
N THR A 501 -14.51 -17.57 11.06
CA THR A 501 -15.13 -16.68 10.07
C THR A 501 -14.40 -16.58 8.72
N HIS A 502 -14.02 -17.73 8.16
CA HIS A 502 -13.39 -17.78 6.84
C HIS A 502 -14.39 -17.65 5.67
N ARG A 503 -13.96 -16.99 4.60
CA ARG A 503 -14.49 -17.06 3.23
C ARG A 503 -13.44 -17.79 2.39
N ARG A 504 -13.58 -19.10 2.22
CA ARG A 504 -12.67 -19.94 1.41
C ARG A 504 -13.34 -21.25 1.02
N ASP A 505 -12.85 -21.82 -0.06
CA ASP A 505 -13.02 -23.22 -0.44
C ASP A 505 -11.68 -23.91 -0.14
N ARG A 506 -11.61 -24.74 0.89
CA ARG A 506 -10.33 -25.30 1.36
C ARG A 506 -9.95 -26.62 0.69
N ASP A 507 -10.91 -27.42 0.23
CA ASP A 507 -10.66 -28.69 -0.47
C ASP A 507 -10.84 -28.61 -1.99
N HIS A 508 -11.15 -27.41 -2.50
CA HIS A 508 -11.37 -27.08 -3.91
C HIS A 508 -12.53 -27.87 -4.53
N ASP A 509 -13.64 -27.98 -3.81
CA ASP A 509 -14.85 -28.68 -4.26
C ASP A 509 -15.81 -27.81 -5.09
N GLY A 510 -15.57 -26.49 -5.12
CA GLY A 510 -16.37 -25.48 -5.81
C GLY A 510 -17.38 -24.76 -4.92
N ALA A 511 -17.37 -24.99 -3.60
CA ALA A 511 -18.20 -24.32 -2.62
C ALA A 511 -17.37 -23.78 -1.43
N TYR A 512 -17.88 -22.75 -0.75
CA TYR A 512 -17.24 -22.29 0.48
C TYR A 512 -17.47 -23.24 1.65
N ASP A 513 -16.46 -23.36 2.53
CA ASP A 513 -16.48 -24.11 3.79
C ASP A 513 -17.75 -23.78 4.62
N ASP A 514 -18.15 -22.50 4.64
CA ASP A 514 -19.32 -21.93 5.30
C ASP A 514 -20.07 -20.99 4.32
N PRO A 515 -20.97 -21.48 3.45
CA PRO A 515 -21.45 -20.70 2.31
C PRO A 515 -22.63 -19.76 2.63
N GLN A 516 -23.36 -19.96 3.73
CA GLN A 516 -24.48 -19.08 4.11
C GLN A 516 -24.07 -17.87 4.93
N SER A 517 -23.09 -18.01 5.83
CA SER A 517 -22.66 -16.94 6.73
C SER A 517 -22.14 -15.68 6.00
N PRO A 518 -21.38 -15.82 4.89
CA PRO A 518 -21.05 -14.71 3.98
C PRO A 518 -22.27 -13.96 3.44
N ALA A 519 -23.29 -14.67 2.91
CA ALA A 519 -24.52 -14.05 2.41
C ALA A 519 -25.26 -13.28 3.51
N ILE A 520 -25.37 -13.89 4.70
CA ILE A 520 -26.08 -13.33 5.86
C ILE A 520 -25.42 -12.02 6.33
N ILE A 521 -24.10 -12.01 6.53
CA ILE A 521 -23.42 -10.82 7.04
C ILE A 521 -23.38 -9.70 5.98
N ASP A 522 -23.25 -10.04 4.70
CA ASP A 522 -23.26 -9.07 3.59
C ASP A 522 -24.60 -8.33 3.48
N ALA A 523 -25.72 -9.03 3.60
CA ALA A 523 -27.05 -8.41 3.57
C ALA A 523 -27.41 -7.68 4.87
N TRP A 524 -26.92 -8.16 6.02
CA TRP A 524 -27.24 -7.59 7.32
C TRP A 524 -26.41 -6.35 7.66
N TRP A 525 -25.16 -6.26 7.20
CA TRP A 525 -24.22 -5.22 7.64
C TRP A 525 -24.62 -3.77 7.29
N PRO A 526 -25.10 -3.44 6.07
CA PRO A 526 -25.61 -2.10 5.78
C PRO A 526 -26.85 -1.78 6.63
N ARG A 527 -27.75 -2.77 6.79
CA ARG A 527 -29.02 -2.63 7.51
C ARG A 527 -28.82 -2.39 9.01
N LEU A 528 -27.90 -3.13 9.63
CA LEU A 528 -27.58 -2.95 11.05
C LEU A 528 -26.91 -1.60 11.29
N SER A 529 -26.05 -1.14 10.36
CA SER A 529 -25.38 0.16 10.47
C SER A 529 -26.40 1.31 10.48
N HIS A 530 -27.31 1.35 9.51
CA HIS A 530 -28.41 2.34 9.50
C HIS A 530 -29.31 2.23 10.74
N ALA A 531 -29.70 1.01 11.13
CA ALA A 531 -30.54 0.78 12.32
C ALA A 531 -29.87 1.20 13.64
N MET A 532 -28.53 1.19 13.70
CA MET A 532 -27.76 1.66 14.85
C MET A 532 -27.60 3.19 14.89
N PHE A 533 -27.28 3.82 13.76
CA PHE A 533 -26.74 5.19 13.74
C PHE A 533 -27.73 6.28 13.31
N ASP A 534 -28.54 6.06 12.28
CA ASP A 534 -29.31 7.13 11.59
C ASP A 534 -30.20 7.95 12.53
N SER A 535 -30.78 7.32 13.56
CA SER A 535 -31.68 8.00 14.49
C SER A 535 -30.98 9.09 15.33
N ALA A 536 -29.66 8.97 15.54
CA ALA A 536 -28.85 9.86 16.37
C ALA A 536 -27.80 10.66 15.57
N SER A 537 -27.46 10.22 14.35
CA SER A 537 -26.59 10.92 13.40
C SER A 537 -27.38 11.69 12.33
N GLY A 538 -28.67 11.42 12.16
CA GLY A 538 -29.45 11.90 11.01
C GLY A 538 -28.96 11.23 9.72
N ALA A 539 -29.00 11.95 8.60
CA ALA A 539 -28.41 11.47 7.34
C ALA A 539 -26.87 11.68 7.28
N ALA A 540 -26.15 11.61 8.40
CA ALA A 540 -24.71 11.93 8.39
C ALA A 540 -23.88 10.89 7.63
N ILE A 541 -24.27 9.62 7.68
CA ILE A 541 -23.63 8.54 6.90
C ILE A 541 -23.72 8.87 5.41
N ASP A 542 -24.93 9.12 4.91
CA ASP A 542 -25.19 9.44 3.50
C ASP A 542 -24.52 10.76 3.06
N ASN A 543 -24.62 11.83 3.87
CA ASN A 543 -24.07 13.15 3.53
C ASN A 543 -22.53 13.21 3.60
N LEU A 544 -21.89 12.26 4.28
CA LEU A 544 -20.43 12.11 4.31
C LEU A 544 -19.95 11.01 3.35
N GLU A 545 -20.85 10.38 2.61
CA GLU A 545 -20.58 9.29 1.65
C GLU A 545 -19.79 8.13 2.30
N LEU A 546 -20.11 7.79 3.56
CA LEU A 546 -19.38 6.75 4.30
C LEU A 546 -19.71 5.36 3.76
N GLU A 547 -18.72 4.68 3.18
CA GLU A 547 -18.85 3.30 2.72
C GLU A 547 -19.11 2.35 3.90
N LEU A 548 -20.25 1.65 3.87
CA LEU A 548 -20.66 0.76 4.95
C LEU A 548 -19.95 -0.59 4.91
N ASP A 549 -19.70 -1.14 3.71
CA ASP A 549 -18.91 -2.36 3.49
C ASP A 549 -18.14 -2.23 2.17
N ASP A 550 -16.85 -2.58 2.20
CA ASP A 550 -15.92 -2.44 1.08
C ASP A 550 -16.37 -3.23 -0.17
N ALA A 551 -16.63 -2.49 -1.25
CA ALA A 551 -17.05 -3.03 -2.53
C ALA A 551 -15.96 -3.84 -3.28
N ASN A 552 -14.67 -3.65 -2.99
CA ASN A 552 -13.55 -4.27 -3.72
C ASN A 552 -13.66 -5.81 -3.78
N ARG A 553 -14.18 -6.43 -2.71
CA ARG A 553 -14.44 -7.88 -2.61
C ARG A 553 -15.37 -8.41 -3.71
N ARG A 554 -16.42 -7.65 -4.04
CA ARG A 554 -17.42 -8.03 -5.07
C ARG A 554 -17.07 -7.51 -6.46
N ASN A 555 -15.99 -6.74 -6.59
CA ASN A 555 -15.47 -6.23 -7.86
C ASN A 555 -14.33 -7.11 -8.42
N HIS A 556 -14.12 -8.32 -7.85
CA HIS A 556 -13.11 -9.29 -8.28
C HIS A 556 -11.64 -8.80 -8.21
N ILE A 557 -11.36 -7.76 -7.39
CA ILE A 557 -10.03 -7.11 -7.29
C ILE A 557 -9.10 -7.80 -6.27
N GLY A 558 -9.66 -8.67 -5.42
CA GLY A 558 -8.94 -9.50 -4.46
C GLY A 558 -8.79 -8.91 -3.07
N SER A 559 -8.28 -7.68 -2.92
CA SER A 559 -8.25 -7.07 -1.59
C SER A 559 -9.63 -6.66 -1.11
N ALA A 560 -9.78 -6.57 0.20
CA ALA A 560 -11.03 -6.22 0.85
C ALA A 560 -10.78 -5.65 2.25
N PHE A 561 -11.87 -5.18 2.87
CA PHE A 561 -11.90 -4.60 4.20
C PHE A 561 -10.91 -3.43 4.36
N ASP A 562 -10.69 -2.66 3.28
CA ASP A 562 -9.76 -1.52 3.21
C ASP A 562 -10.16 -0.40 4.19
N ASP A 563 -11.15 0.41 3.83
CA ASP A 563 -11.60 1.59 4.56
C ASP A 563 -13.14 1.67 4.50
N ALA A 564 -13.82 1.18 5.54
CA ALA A 564 -15.28 1.24 5.64
C ALA A 564 -15.74 1.31 7.12
N PHE A 565 -17.05 1.35 7.32
CA PHE A 565 -17.74 1.60 8.61
C PHE A 565 -17.64 0.44 9.65
N TYR A 566 -16.50 -0.25 9.75
CA TYR A 566 -16.28 -1.38 10.66
C TYR A 566 -16.04 -0.95 12.11
N SER A 567 -15.28 0.13 12.32
CA SER A 567 -14.91 0.61 13.64
C SER A 567 -16.08 1.19 14.45
N HIS A 568 -17.11 1.76 13.79
CA HIS A 568 -18.19 2.46 14.47
C HIS A 568 -19.15 1.52 15.18
N PRO A 569 -19.68 0.45 14.56
CA PRO A 569 -20.48 -0.54 15.26
C PRO A 569 -19.72 -1.14 16.44
N ASN A 570 -18.42 -1.48 16.27
CA ASN A 570 -17.60 -2.02 17.36
C ASN A 570 -17.62 -1.15 18.62
N LYS A 571 -17.26 0.13 18.45
CA LYS A 571 -17.14 1.07 19.57
C LYS A 571 -18.50 1.28 20.23
N ASP A 572 -19.55 1.47 19.45
CA ASP A 572 -20.88 1.73 19.99
C ASP A 572 -21.50 0.51 20.69
N LEU A 573 -21.30 -0.70 20.16
CA LEU A 573 -21.71 -1.95 20.80
C LEU A 573 -21.02 -2.13 22.16
N ARG A 574 -19.73 -1.79 22.26
CA ARG A 574 -19.03 -1.79 23.56
C ARG A 574 -19.63 -0.77 24.54
N GLN A 575 -19.96 0.44 24.09
CA GLN A 575 -20.64 1.43 24.94
C GLN A 575 -21.99 0.94 25.46
N VAL A 576 -22.87 0.42 24.59
CA VAL A 576 -24.23 -0.01 24.99
C VAL A 576 -24.23 -1.29 25.85
N LEU A 577 -23.18 -2.12 25.74
CA LEU A 577 -22.91 -3.25 26.63
C LEU A 577 -22.27 -2.85 27.96
N GLY A 578 -21.82 -1.60 28.12
CA GLY A 578 -21.08 -1.14 29.31
C GLY A 578 -19.66 -1.72 29.41
N LEU A 579 -19.07 -2.11 28.29
CA LEU A 579 -17.68 -2.57 28.19
C LEU A 579 -16.72 -1.38 28.15
N PRO A 580 -15.42 -1.57 28.52
CA PRO A 580 -14.43 -0.51 28.40
C PRO A 580 -14.25 -0.02 26.95
N VAL A 581 -14.23 1.31 26.81
CA VAL A 581 -13.93 2.03 25.57
C VAL A 581 -12.95 3.15 25.91
N THR A 582 -11.81 3.17 25.24
CA THR A 582 -10.89 4.32 25.25
C THR A 582 -11.39 5.33 24.22
N ASP A 583 -11.38 6.61 24.56
CA ASP A 583 -11.98 7.69 23.77
C ASP A 583 -13.41 7.33 23.30
N PRO A 584 -14.38 7.25 24.23
CA PRO A 584 -15.77 6.97 23.91
C PRO A 584 -16.38 8.09 23.06
N PHE A 585 -17.39 7.75 22.27
CA PHE A 585 -18.17 8.71 21.51
C PHE A 585 -18.90 9.70 22.44
N SER A 586 -19.25 10.86 21.90
CA SER A 586 -20.06 11.90 22.56
C SER A 586 -21.43 11.40 23.03
N ARG A 587 -21.90 10.28 22.45
CA ARG A 587 -23.17 9.60 22.72
C ARG A 587 -23.08 8.12 22.37
N THR A 588 -24.03 7.33 22.86
CA THR A 588 -24.29 5.97 22.34
C THR A 588 -25.40 6.05 21.29
N TYR A 589 -25.14 5.50 20.11
CA TYR A 589 -26.02 5.58 18.94
C TYR A 589 -27.09 4.48 18.97
N CYS A 590 -26.68 3.22 19.08
CA CYS A 590 -27.57 2.06 19.01
C CYS A 590 -28.62 2.07 20.12
N GLY A 591 -29.89 2.13 19.73
CA GLY A 591 -31.02 2.23 20.65
C GLY A 591 -30.96 3.44 21.59
N ASN A 592 -30.22 4.50 21.23
CA ASN A 592 -29.93 5.66 22.07
C ASN A 592 -29.35 5.26 23.45
N GLY A 593 -28.46 4.26 23.48
CA GLY A 593 -27.83 3.76 24.71
C GLY A 593 -28.66 2.77 25.53
N VAL A 594 -29.88 2.41 25.08
CA VAL A 594 -30.71 1.41 25.74
C VAL A 594 -30.48 0.04 25.09
N LEU A 595 -29.76 -0.86 25.77
CA LEU A 595 -29.42 -2.20 25.27
C LEU A 595 -30.63 -3.00 24.72
N ALA A 596 -31.79 -2.88 25.36
CA ALA A 596 -33.01 -3.54 24.89
C ALA A 596 -33.52 -2.96 23.56
N ALA A 597 -33.44 -1.64 23.36
CA ALA A 597 -33.82 -1.00 22.11
C ALA A 597 -32.79 -1.27 21.01
N CYS A 598 -31.49 -1.28 21.36
CA CYS A 598 -30.41 -1.66 20.47
C CYS A 598 -30.60 -3.10 19.94
N ARG A 599 -30.88 -4.06 20.84
CA ARG A 599 -31.26 -5.44 20.49
C ARG A 599 -32.44 -5.48 19.52
N THR A 600 -33.52 -4.74 19.79
CA THR A 600 -34.69 -4.70 18.89
C THR A 600 -34.33 -4.14 17.50
N ALA A 601 -33.51 -3.10 17.42
CA ALA A 601 -33.06 -2.53 16.15
C ALA A 601 -32.23 -3.54 15.33
N LEU A 602 -31.28 -4.23 15.97
CA LEU A 602 -30.45 -5.25 15.32
C LEU A 602 -31.24 -6.46 14.82
N TRP A 603 -32.22 -6.96 15.60
CA TRP A 603 -33.12 -8.03 15.15
C TRP A 603 -34.01 -7.56 13.99
N HIS A 604 -34.54 -6.33 14.02
CA HIS A 604 -35.33 -5.80 12.92
C HIS A 604 -34.50 -5.64 11.62
N ALA A 605 -33.25 -5.20 11.73
CA ALA A 605 -32.32 -5.19 10.59
C ALA A 605 -32.05 -6.60 10.04
N MET A 606 -32.06 -7.63 10.89
CA MET A 606 -31.91 -9.02 10.46
C MET A 606 -33.17 -9.56 9.78
N ASP A 607 -34.37 -9.22 10.28
CA ASP A 607 -35.65 -9.54 9.63
C ASP A 607 -35.72 -8.93 8.20
N GLN A 608 -35.20 -7.71 8.04
CA GLN A 608 -35.08 -7.07 6.73
C GLN A 608 -34.04 -7.76 5.82
N ALA A 609 -32.89 -8.17 6.37
CA ALA A 609 -31.87 -8.92 5.61
C ALA A 609 -32.40 -10.30 5.16
N ALA A 610 -33.26 -10.94 5.96
CA ALA A 610 -33.93 -12.19 5.59
C ALA A 610 -34.84 -12.03 4.37
N ALA A 611 -35.53 -10.88 4.25
CA ALA A 611 -36.37 -10.55 3.12
C ALA A 611 -35.55 -10.28 1.83
N ASP A 612 -34.42 -9.58 1.95
CA ASP A 612 -33.49 -9.37 0.83
C ASP A 612 -32.95 -10.70 0.30
N LEU A 613 -32.50 -11.59 1.20
CA LEU A 613 -31.90 -12.87 0.82
C LEU A 613 -32.92 -13.83 0.21
N GLU A 614 -34.18 -13.82 0.66
CA GLU A 614 -35.25 -14.55 -0.04
C GLU A 614 -35.53 -13.98 -1.44
N ALA A 615 -35.48 -12.66 -1.60
CA ALA A 615 -35.65 -12.04 -2.92
C ALA A 615 -34.47 -12.33 -3.86
N GLU A 616 -33.23 -12.37 -3.33
CA GLU A 616 -32.01 -12.67 -4.07
C GLU A 616 -31.94 -14.15 -4.50
N PHE A 617 -32.13 -15.07 -3.57
CA PHE A 617 -31.99 -16.52 -3.82
C PHE A 617 -33.28 -17.20 -4.30
N GLY A 618 -34.43 -16.50 -4.27
CA GLY A 618 -35.73 -17.05 -4.66
C GLY A 618 -36.25 -18.16 -3.75
N ASP A 619 -35.72 -18.29 -2.53
CA ASP A 619 -36.03 -19.35 -1.58
C ASP A 619 -36.16 -18.79 -0.16
N SER A 620 -37.09 -19.31 0.63
CA SER A 620 -37.30 -18.93 2.04
C SER A 620 -36.44 -19.75 3.02
N ASN A 621 -35.81 -20.83 2.56
CA ASN A 621 -34.94 -21.68 3.34
C ASN A 621 -33.50 -21.14 3.37
N VAL A 622 -33.09 -20.60 4.52
CA VAL A 622 -31.74 -20.06 4.77
C VAL A 622 -30.61 -21.02 4.39
N ALA A 623 -30.82 -22.34 4.47
CA ALA A 623 -29.82 -23.33 4.05
C ALA A 623 -29.45 -23.26 2.55
N ASN A 624 -30.30 -22.66 1.73
CA ASN A 624 -30.13 -22.54 0.28
C ASN A 624 -29.52 -21.19 -0.15
N TRP A 625 -29.35 -20.23 0.77
CA TRP A 625 -28.71 -18.93 0.53
C TRP A 625 -27.19 -19.05 0.53
N LYS A 626 -26.64 -19.66 -0.52
CA LYS A 626 -25.22 -20.03 -0.60
C LYS A 626 -24.46 -19.07 -1.51
N ARG A 627 -23.43 -18.41 -0.96
CA ARG A 627 -22.34 -17.87 -1.78
C ARG A 627 -21.46 -19.00 -2.31
N VAL A 628 -20.84 -18.76 -3.45
CA VAL A 628 -19.87 -19.64 -4.11
C VAL A 628 -18.56 -18.88 -4.38
N PRO A 629 -17.41 -19.57 -4.54
CA PRO A 629 -16.14 -18.91 -4.88
C PRO A 629 -16.22 -17.96 -6.07
N ALA A 630 -17.04 -18.28 -7.08
CA ALA A 630 -17.26 -17.45 -8.26
C ALA A 630 -17.94 -16.09 -7.99
N ASP A 631 -18.52 -15.88 -6.79
CA ASP A 631 -19.10 -14.58 -6.40
C ASP A 631 -18.02 -13.56 -6.00
N GLU A 632 -16.82 -14.01 -5.62
CA GLU A 632 -15.75 -13.17 -5.05
C GLU A 632 -14.37 -13.43 -5.70
N GLU A 633 -14.24 -14.42 -6.61
CA GLU A 633 -12.99 -14.82 -7.27
C GLU A 633 -12.19 -13.64 -7.84
N ILE A 634 -10.87 -13.76 -7.85
CA ILE A 634 -10.01 -12.71 -8.37
C ILE A 634 -9.91 -12.82 -9.90
N GLN A 635 -10.42 -11.82 -10.60
CA GLN A 635 -10.40 -11.75 -12.06
C GLN A 635 -9.30 -10.79 -12.51
N HIS A 636 -8.43 -11.26 -13.40
CA HIS A 636 -7.32 -10.44 -13.89
C HIS A 636 -7.80 -9.51 -15.01
N SER A 637 -7.69 -8.20 -14.80
CA SER A 637 -8.02 -7.20 -15.82
C SER A 637 -7.04 -7.29 -16.99
N ALA A 638 -7.56 -7.60 -18.18
CA ALA A 638 -6.77 -7.68 -19.40
C ALA A 638 -6.44 -6.27 -19.90
N VAL A 639 -5.15 -5.90 -19.86
CA VAL A 639 -4.59 -4.68 -20.46
C VAL A 639 -3.94 -4.99 -21.82
N GLY A 640 -3.70 -6.28 -22.11
CA GLY A 640 -3.23 -6.77 -23.41
C GLY A 640 -4.14 -7.87 -23.98
N VAL A 641 -3.75 -8.42 -25.14
CA VAL A 641 -4.52 -9.40 -25.94
C VAL A 641 -4.67 -10.81 -25.32
N THR A 642 -4.44 -10.96 -24.01
CA THR A 642 -4.43 -12.24 -23.31
C THR A 642 -4.99 -12.11 -21.89
N SER A 643 -5.91 -12.99 -21.51
CA SER A 643 -6.36 -13.18 -20.13
C SER A 643 -5.75 -14.44 -19.50
N VAL A 644 -5.98 -14.61 -18.20
CA VAL A 644 -5.73 -15.85 -17.44
C VAL A 644 -7.02 -16.26 -16.72
N PRO A 645 -7.19 -17.53 -16.33
CA PRO A 645 -8.33 -17.94 -15.51
C PRO A 645 -8.40 -17.16 -14.19
N PRO A 646 -9.61 -16.99 -13.61
CA PRO A 646 -9.77 -16.51 -12.25
C PRO A 646 -9.04 -17.40 -11.24
N ILE A 647 -8.81 -16.87 -10.04
CA ILE A 647 -8.29 -17.61 -8.89
C ILE A 647 -9.19 -17.38 -7.68
N ASP A 648 -9.21 -18.33 -6.73
CA ASP A 648 -10.02 -18.24 -5.51
C ASP A 648 -9.79 -16.90 -4.77
N TRP A 649 -10.85 -16.35 -4.19
CA TRP A 649 -10.76 -15.11 -3.42
C TRP A 649 -9.76 -15.25 -2.26
N ILE A 650 -8.85 -14.29 -2.17
CA ILE A 650 -7.99 -14.11 -1.02
C ILE A 650 -7.53 -12.65 -0.94
N ASN A 651 -7.71 -12.04 0.23
CA ASN A 651 -7.22 -10.70 0.53
C ASN A 651 -5.69 -10.73 0.73
N ARG A 652 -4.95 -10.85 -0.38
CA ARG A 652 -3.50 -11.08 -0.40
C ARG A 652 -2.80 -10.25 -1.48
N PRO A 653 -1.50 -9.93 -1.32
CA PRO A 653 -0.62 -9.42 -2.38
C PRO A 653 -0.81 -9.94 -3.81
N THR A 654 -0.70 -9.00 -4.75
CA THR A 654 -0.36 -9.21 -6.16
C THR A 654 1.03 -9.84 -6.32
N PHE A 655 1.98 -9.40 -5.49
CA PHE A 655 3.36 -9.89 -5.44
C PHE A 655 3.77 -10.07 -3.99
N GLN A 656 4.37 -11.21 -3.64
CA GLN A 656 4.79 -11.48 -2.26
C GLN A 656 6.30 -11.73 -2.19
N GLN A 657 6.99 -10.98 -1.34
CA GLN A 657 8.42 -11.19 -1.06
C GLN A 657 8.58 -11.84 0.32
N VAL A 658 9.03 -13.09 0.33
CA VAL A 658 9.30 -13.86 1.56
C VAL A 658 10.79 -13.78 1.86
N VAL A 659 11.14 -13.10 2.95
CA VAL A 659 12.51 -12.68 3.25
C VAL A 659 13.04 -13.30 4.54
N GLN A 660 14.30 -13.73 4.47
CA GLN A 660 15.20 -13.79 5.61
C GLN A 660 16.60 -13.46 5.09
N ILE A 661 17.25 -12.45 5.67
CA ILE A 661 18.59 -12.05 5.24
C ILE A 661 19.63 -12.93 5.96
N PRO A 662 20.58 -13.54 5.22
CA PRO A 662 21.74 -14.17 5.84
C PRO A 662 22.65 -13.09 6.47
N ALA A 663 22.68 -13.02 7.79
CA ALA A 663 23.83 -12.44 8.48
C ALA A 663 25.06 -13.33 8.27
N VAL A 664 26.22 -12.71 8.03
CA VAL A 664 27.52 -13.38 8.08
C VAL A 664 27.98 -13.33 9.52
N ASP A 665 28.13 -14.47 10.18
CA ASP A 665 28.62 -14.53 11.56
C ASP A 665 30.03 -13.94 11.68
N HIS A 666 30.38 -13.43 12.86
CA HIS A 666 31.78 -13.09 13.13
C HIS A 666 32.60 -14.38 13.05
N TYR A 667 33.81 -14.33 12.51
CA TYR A 667 34.68 -15.50 12.39
C TYR A 667 35.92 -15.41 13.28
N LYS A 668 36.19 -16.47 14.04
CA LYS A 668 37.46 -16.70 14.73
C LYS A 668 38.28 -17.75 13.98
N CYS A 669 39.45 -17.30 13.50
CA CYS A 669 40.29 -18.07 12.60
C CYS A 669 41.50 -18.71 13.31
N TYR A 670 41.55 -20.03 13.25
CA TYR A 670 42.62 -20.89 13.74
C TYR A 670 43.61 -21.22 12.62
N LYS A 671 44.88 -21.44 12.96
CA LYS A 671 45.88 -21.83 11.97
C LYS A 671 45.60 -23.25 11.45
N ALA A 672 45.30 -23.38 10.16
CA ALA A 672 45.17 -24.66 9.49
C ALA A 672 46.51 -25.11 8.87
N VAL A 673 46.72 -26.42 8.82
CA VAL A 673 47.88 -27.08 8.20
C VAL A 673 47.38 -28.32 7.47
N GLY A 674 47.74 -28.45 6.19
CA GLY A 674 47.34 -29.56 5.34
C GLY A 674 47.93 -29.42 3.93
N THR A 675 47.53 -30.31 3.03
CA THR A 675 47.94 -30.32 1.62
C THR A 675 46.72 -30.38 0.71
N VAL A 676 46.70 -29.54 -0.33
CA VAL A 676 45.68 -29.58 -1.38
C VAL A 676 46.34 -29.61 -2.76
N PRO A 677 45.67 -30.13 -3.80
CA PRO A 677 46.13 -29.98 -5.17
C PRO A 677 46.22 -28.50 -5.56
N ASN A 678 47.18 -28.19 -6.43
CA ASN A 678 47.34 -26.87 -7.02
C ASN A 678 46.20 -26.59 -8.02
N VAL A 679 45.08 -26.02 -7.55
CA VAL A 679 43.91 -25.68 -8.37
C VAL A 679 43.97 -24.23 -8.83
N LEU A 680 43.77 -23.99 -10.12
CA LEU A 680 43.78 -22.66 -10.74
C LEU A 680 42.35 -22.13 -10.88
N VAL A 681 42.01 -21.09 -10.12
CA VAL A 681 40.66 -20.51 -10.05
C VAL A 681 40.61 -19.11 -10.67
N ASN A 682 39.45 -18.76 -11.24
CA ASN A 682 39.11 -17.39 -11.65
C ASN A 682 38.23 -16.79 -10.55
N LEU A 683 38.56 -15.60 -10.05
CA LEU A 683 37.88 -14.95 -8.93
C LEU A 683 37.51 -13.51 -9.31
N VAL A 684 36.24 -13.13 -9.19
CA VAL A 684 35.71 -11.83 -9.63
C VAL A 684 35.10 -11.10 -8.43
N ASP A 685 35.56 -9.90 -8.12
CA ASP A 685 35.00 -9.05 -7.06
C ASP A 685 35.00 -7.57 -7.49
N GLN A 686 34.62 -6.67 -6.57
CA GLN A 686 34.61 -5.22 -6.80
C GLN A 686 36.00 -4.61 -7.09
N PHE A 687 37.09 -5.35 -6.86
CA PHE A 687 38.45 -4.95 -7.23
C PHE A 687 38.91 -5.52 -8.57
N GLY A 688 38.14 -6.43 -9.17
CA GLY A 688 38.27 -6.94 -10.53
C GLY A 688 38.66 -8.42 -10.64
N THR A 689 38.60 -8.93 -11.87
CA THR A 689 38.89 -10.33 -12.19
C THR A 689 40.36 -10.68 -11.96
N SER A 690 40.62 -11.78 -11.26
CA SER A 690 41.96 -12.31 -11.02
C SER A 690 42.01 -13.82 -11.15
N ARG A 691 43.02 -14.34 -11.87
CA ARG A 691 43.34 -15.76 -11.92
C ARG A 691 44.39 -16.09 -10.86
N SER A 692 44.10 -17.05 -10.00
CA SER A 692 44.86 -17.36 -8.79
C SER A 692 45.04 -18.86 -8.61
N LEU A 693 46.23 -19.27 -8.16
CA LEU A 693 46.52 -20.67 -7.84
C LEU A 693 46.35 -20.90 -6.34
N ILE A 694 45.52 -21.86 -5.95
CA ILE A 694 45.39 -22.35 -4.58
C ILE A 694 46.67 -23.13 -4.23
N VAL A 695 47.34 -22.77 -3.12
CA VAL A 695 48.66 -23.31 -2.75
C VAL A 695 48.59 -24.27 -1.56
N LYS A 696 47.92 -23.87 -0.48
CA LYS A 696 47.76 -24.68 0.76
C LYS A 696 46.73 -24.05 1.71
N PRO A 697 46.17 -24.81 2.67
CA PRO A 697 45.41 -24.25 3.78
C PRO A 697 46.20 -23.16 4.55
N ASP A 698 45.50 -22.11 4.97
CA ASP A 698 46.00 -21.06 5.86
C ASP A 698 45.27 -21.07 7.20
N THR A 699 43.94 -20.94 7.21
CA THR A 699 43.16 -20.87 8.45
C THR A 699 41.81 -21.57 8.33
N LEU A 700 41.40 -22.27 9.39
CA LEU A 700 40.01 -22.70 9.59
C LEU A 700 39.31 -21.63 10.43
N CYS A 701 38.21 -21.09 9.95
CA CYS A 701 37.48 -20.00 10.57
C CYS A 701 36.08 -20.50 10.95
N ASN A 702 35.76 -20.43 12.24
CA ASN A 702 34.46 -20.82 12.79
C ASN A 702 33.67 -19.58 13.18
N ALA A 703 32.34 -19.66 13.11
CA ALA A 703 31.48 -18.67 13.72
C ALA A 703 31.84 -18.47 15.21
N VAL A 704 31.82 -17.23 15.68
CA VAL A 704 32.18 -16.84 17.04
C VAL A 704 31.18 -15.81 17.58
N ASP A 705 30.69 -16.05 18.79
CA ASP A 705 29.98 -15.03 19.54
C ASP A 705 31.01 -13.98 20.00
N LYS A 706 30.86 -12.76 19.49
CA LYS A 706 31.62 -11.61 19.93
C LYS A 706 30.74 -10.77 20.86
N ASN A 707 31.16 -10.63 22.11
CA ASN A 707 30.55 -9.79 23.16
C ASN A 707 29.16 -10.22 23.67
N GLY A 708 28.69 -11.44 23.39
CA GLY A 708 27.31 -11.84 23.70
C GLY A 708 26.31 -11.43 22.61
N GLU A 709 26.79 -11.18 21.38
CA GLU A 709 25.96 -10.95 20.19
C GLU A 709 25.37 -12.27 19.65
N GLY A 710 25.88 -13.41 20.11
CA GLY A 710 25.46 -14.76 19.71
C GLY A 710 26.16 -15.27 18.44
N VAL A 711 25.84 -16.52 18.08
CA VAL A 711 26.19 -17.15 16.81
C VAL A 711 24.89 -17.51 16.10
N GLY A 712 24.68 -17.00 14.89
CA GLY A 712 23.47 -17.27 14.11
C GLY A 712 23.50 -18.63 13.40
N ASP A 713 24.65 -19.07 12.90
CA ASP A 713 24.83 -20.45 12.44
C ASP A 713 26.15 -21.06 12.99
N PRO A 714 26.09 -21.97 13.98
CA PRO A 714 27.29 -22.62 14.51
C PRO A 714 27.96 -23.58 13.50
N THR A 715 27.27 -23.93 12.41
CA THR A 715 27.81 -24.74 11.30
C THR A 715 28.46 -23.89 10.19
N ALA A 716 28.44 -22.57 10.33
CA ALA A 716 29.14 -21.66 9.43
C ALA A 716 30.67 -21.77 9.63
N HIS A 717 31.30 -22.53 8.73
CA HIS A 717 32.76 -22.71 8.70
C HIS A 717 33.34 -22.28 7.35
N LEU A 718 34.43 -21.52 7.40
CA LEU A 718 35.22 -21.14 6.24
C LEU A 718 36.64 -21.72 6.34
N GLU A 719 37.09 -22.47 5.33
CA GLU A 719 38.50 -22.80 5.18
C GLU A 719 39.17 -21.80 4.23
N CYS A 720 40.16 -21.08 4.74
CA CYS A 720 40.94 -20.12 3.98
C CYS A 720 42.24 -20.73 3.48
N TYR A 721 42.48 -20.62 2.19
CA TYR A 721 43.67 -21.09 1.50
C TYR A 721 44.60 -19.92 1.12
N VAL A 722 45.91 -20.14 1.18
CA VAL A 722 46.90 -19.24 0.58
C VAL A 722 46.78 -19.32 -0.94
N ILE A 723 46.69 -18.17 -1.60
CA ILE A 723 46.69 -18.07 -3.07
C ILE A 723 47.95 -17.37 -3.59
N SER A 724 48.47 -17.84 -4.73
CA SER A 724 49.53 -17.17 -5.49
C SER A 724 48.97 -16.55 -6.78
N LYS A 725 49.65 -15.52 -7.30
CA LYS A 725 49.07 -14.55 -8.24
C LYS A 725 49.80 -14.49 -9.58
N ALA A 726 49.03 -14.37 -10.67
CA ALA A 726 49.53 -14.24 -12.04
C ALA A 726 49.43 -12.81 -12.65
N GLY A 727 49.23 -11.75 -11.85
CA GLY A 727 49.07 -10.38 -12.39
C GLY A 727 49.19 -9.24 -11.37
N ILE A 728 49.30 -8.00 -11.85
CA ILE A 728 49.61 -6.80 -11.04
C ILE A 728 48.55 -6.55 -9.94
N PRO A 729 48.92 -6.29 -8.67
CA PRO A 729 47.96 -5.96 -7.60
C PRO A 729 47.20 -4.65 -7.85
N PRO A 730 45.86 -4.62 -7.69
CA PRO A 730 45.19 -3.34 -7.49
C PRO A 730 45.76 -2.69 -6.22
N ARG A 731 46.10 -1.41 -6.31
CA ARG A 731 46.37 -0.55 -5.14
C ARG A 731 45.27 0.49 -5.12
N ARG A 732 44.20 0.23 -4.37
CA ARG A 732 43.06 1.14 -4.24
C ARG A 732 42.93 1.57 -2.79
N GLN A 733 42.64 2.84 -2.56
CA GLN A 733 42.14 3.27 -1.25
C GLN A 733 40.68 2.81 -1.15
N ALA A 734 40.29 2.32 0.03
CA ALA A 734 38.93 2.02 0.38
C ALA A 734 38.61 2.69 1.72
N VAL A 735 37.42 3.26 1.83
CA VAL A 735 36.84 3.62 3.13
C VAL A 735 36.13 2.37 3.65
N ILE A 736 36.49 1.94 4.84
CA ILE A 736 35.97 0.74 5.51
C ILE A 736 35.28 1.22 6.77
N SER A 737 33.95 1.05 6.82
CA SER A 737 33.12 1.33 8.00
C SER A 737 32.65 0.02 8.59
N ASN A 738 32.80 -0.15 9.90
CA ASN A 738 32.25 -1.27 10.66
C ASN A 738 32.07 -0.88 12.14
N GLN A 739 31.66 -1.84 12.97
CA GLN A 739 31.48 -1.72 14.43
C GLN A 739 32.67 -1.14 15.24
N PHE A 740 33.87 -1.03 14.66
CA PHE A 740 35.04 -0.43 15.30
C PHE A 740 35.30 1.03 14.85
N GLY A 741 34.51 1.55 13.91
CA GLY A 741 34.58 2.89 13.33
C GLY A 741 34.77 2.88 11.81
N SER A 742 34.94 4.07 11.24
CA SER A 742 35.30 4.28 9.83
C SER A 742 36.78 4.61 9.69
N GLU A 743 37.47 3.95 8.75
CA GLU A 743 38.87 4.20 8.42
C GLU A 743 39.13 4.13 6.91
N THR A 744 40.12 4.87 6.44
CA THR A 744 40.63 4.76 5.07
C THR A 744 41.88 3.88 5.06
N SER A 745 41.85 2.80 4.28
CA SER A 745 42.92 1.81 4.16
C SER A 745 43.34 1.59 2.70
N LEU A 746 44.61 1.30 2.46
CA LEU A 746 45.11 0.94 1.12
C LEU A 746 45.01 -0.58 0.94
N VAL A 747 44.05 -1.03 0.14
CA VAL A 747 43.91 -2.42 -0.31
C VAL A 747 45.10 -2.77 -1.21
N LYS A 748 45.82 -3.86 -0.91
CA LYS A 748 47.03 -4.30 -1.63
C LYS A 748 46.74 -5.58 -2.43
N ALA A 749 47.65 -6.55 -2.41
CA ALA A 749 47.48 -7.81 -3.11
C ALA A 749 46.49 -8.75 -2.38
N PRO A 750 45.71 -9.55 -3.13
CA PRO A 750 44.96 -10.67 -2.57
C PRO A 750 45.94 -11.71 -1.99
N ARG A 751 45.60 -12.29 -0.84
CA ARG A 751 46.45 -13.20 -0.06
C ARG A 751 45.79 -14.53 0.24
N ARG A 752 44.47 -14.54 0.46
CA ARG A 752 43.68 -15.74 0.76
C ARG A 752 42.44 -15.84 -0.11
N LEU A 753 41.97 -17.06 -0.30
CA LEU A 753 40.60 -17.41 -0.71
C LEU A 753 39.99 -18.23 0.42
N CYS A 754 38.93 -17.74 1.05
CA CYS A 754 38.14 -18.44 2.07
C CYS A 754 36.90 -19.04 1.41
N VAL A 755 36.63 -20.32 1.67
CA VAL A 755 35.54 -21.06 1.01
C VAL A 755 34.62 -21.69 2.06
N PRO A 756 33.29 -21.69 1.83
CA PRO A 756 32.34 -22.44 2.65
C PRO A 756 32.75 -23.90 2.74
N SER A 757 32.89 -24.41 3.96
CA SER A 757 33.50 -25.72 4.24
C SER A 757 32.63 -26.54 5.17
N LYS A 758 32.62 -27.87 4.96
CA LYS A 758 31.90 -28.80 5.84
C LYS A 758 32.81 -29.24 6.99
N ARG A 759 32.32 -29.19 8.22
CA ARG A 759 32.99 -29.80 9.38
C ARG A 759 32.29 -31.12 9.72
N ASP A 760 33.06 -32.21 9.80
CA ASP A 760 32.55 -33.55 10.13
C ASP A 760 31.36 -34.02 9.25
N GLY A 761 31.31 -33.55 8.00
CA GLY A 761 30.24 -33.82 7.04
C GLY A 761 29.04 -32.87 7.10
N VAL A 762 28.90 -32.09 8.19
CA VAL A 762 27.87 -31.06 8.36
C VAL A 762 28.23 -29.84 7.52
N ALA A 763 27.29 -29.36 6.71
CA ALA A 763 27.43 -28.13 5.96
C ALA A 763 26.79 -26.96 6.74
N SER A 764 27.32 -25.75 6.50
CA SER A 764 26.67 -24.49 6.85
C SER A 764 25.19 -24.51 6.46
N ALA A 765 24.30 -24.15 7.41
CA ALA A 765 22.90 -23.89 7.15
C ALA A 765 22.70 -22.59 6.36
N LEU A 766 23.68 -21.69 6.41
CA LEU A 766 23.75 -20.50 5.55
C LEU A 766 24.39 -20.80 4.19
N ASN A 767 23.84 -20.20 3.14
CA ASN A 767 24.50 -20.10 1.84
C ASN A 767 25.58 -19.00 1.89
N LEU A 768 26.74 -19.33 2.47
CA LEU A 768 27.89 -18.44 2.60
C LEU A 768 28.56 -18.18 1.24
N ASP A 769 29.05 -16.95 1.03
CA ASP A 769 29.89 -16.63 -0.12
C ASP A 769 31.30 -17.23 0.01
N HIS A 770 31.99 -17.29 -1.13
CA HIS A 770 33.45 -17.43 -1.14
C HIS A 770 34.06 -16.03 -0.96
N TYR A 771 35.15 -15.89 -0.20
CA TYR A 771 35.76 -14.60 0.09
C TYR A 771 37.24 -14.51 -0.34
N LYS A 772 37.57 -13.54 -1.19
CA LYS A 772 38.96 -13.21 -1.56
C LYS A 772 39.46 -12.11 -0.62
N CYS A 773 40.45 -12.44 0.21
CA CYS A 773 40.97 -11.55 1.23
C CYS A 773 42.27 -10.86 0.81
N TYR A 774 42.25 -9.53 0.87
CA TYR A 774 43.32 -8.63 0.50
C TYR A 774 44.09 -8.16 1.71
N ARG A 775 45.41 -8.05 1.57
CA ARG A 775 46.23 -7.45 2.62
C ARG A 775 46.00 -5.95 2.70
N GLU A 776 45.82 -5.45 3.91
CA GLU A 776 45.53 -4.03 4.14
C GLU A 776 46.73 -3.11 4.33
N GLY A 777 46.42 -1.82 4.29
CA GLY A 777 47.31 -0.69 4.48
C GLY A 777 47.62 -0.42 5.96
N ARG A 778 48.02 0.82 6.24
CA ARG A 778 47.90 1.39 7.58
C ARG A 778 46.64 2.26 7.54
N ALA A 779 45.68 1.95 8.42
CA ALA A 779 44.46 2.70 8.61
C ALA A 779 44.73 4.19 8.86
N THR A 780 43.88 5.05 8.30
CA THR A 780 43.81 6.49 8.58
C THR A 780 42.36 6.87 8.92
N PRO A 781 42.04 7.30 10.15
CA PRO A 781 42.93 7.41 11.30
C PRO A 781 43.47 6.04 11.77
N PRO A 782 44.56 6.00 12.56
CA PRO A 782 45.09 4.74 13.09
C PRO A 782 44.05 4.01 13.97
N PHE A 783 43.81 2.73 13.68
CA PHE A 783 42.88 1.88 14.41
C PHE A 783 43.12 1.95 15.93
N GLN A 784 42.06 2.27 16.67
CA GLN A 784 42.06 2.29 18.13
C GLN A 784 41.78 0.90 18.67
N ARG A 785 42.67 0.37 19.51
CA ARG A 785 42.52 -1.00 20.04
C ARG A 785 41.21 -1.14 20.83
N ARG A 786 40.48 -2.23 20.61
CA ARG A 786 39.18 -2.51 21.25
C ARG A 786 39.22 -3.84 21.99
N ALA A 787 38.70 -3.86 23.21
CA ALA A 787 38.48 -5.11 23.94
C ALA A 787 37.25 -5.82 23.38
N VAL A 788 37.32 -7.13 23.25
CA VAL A 788 36.20 -8.00 22.86
C VAL A 788 36.26 -9.31 23.62
N THR A 789 35.11 -9.88 23.94
CA THR A 789 35.00 -11.29 24.36
C THR A 789 34.64 -12.12 23.14
N LEU A 790 35.31 -13.25 22.92
CA LEU A 790 35.10 -14.15 21.80
C LEU A 790 34.82 -15.56 22.33
N VAL A 791 33.68 -16.15 21.97
CA VAL A 791 33.25 -17.49 22.38
C VAL A 791 32.90 -18.32 21.16
N ASP A 792 33.59 -19.45 20.99
CA ASP A 792 33.29 -20.47 19.97
C ASP A 792 33.44 -21.87 20.58
N ASP A 793 33.23 -22.90 19.75
CA ASP A 793 33.38 -24.33 20.11
C ASP A 793 34.73 -24.72 20.75
N TYR A 794 35.76 -23.86 20.68
CA TYR A 794 37.12 -24.18 21.11
C TYR A 794 37.54 -23.42 22.38
N GLU A 795 37.26 -22.11 22.49
CA GLU A 795 37.56 -21.33 23.71
C GLU A 795 36.65 -20.11 23.88
N SER A 796 36.30 -19.79 25.13
CA SER A 796 35.78 -18.49 25.57
C SER A 796 36.92 -17.58 26.05
N LYS A 797 37.03 -16.37 25.50
CA LYS A 797 38.23 -15.53 25.69
C LYS A 797 37.99 -14.04 25.53
N ALA A 798 38.28 -13.28 26.58
CA ALA A 798 38.51 -11.83 26.47
C ALA A 798 39.87 -11.55 25.80
N THR A 799 39.89 -10.69 24.79
CA THR A 799 41.08 -10.32 24.01
C THR A 799 41.01 -8.87 23.52
N LEU A 800 42.09 -8.40 22.90
CA LEU A 800 42.21 -7.04 22.37
C LEU A 800 42.42 -7.07 20.85
N VAL A 801 41.47 -6.52 20.08
CA VAL A 801 41.63 -6.29 18.65
C VAL A 801 42.74 -5.23 18.46
N LEU A 802 43.82 -5.63 17.79
CA LEU A 802 45.03 -4.80 17.69
C LEU A 802 45.03 -3.85 16.48
N ARG A 803 44.54 -4.34 15.34
CA ARG A 803 44.47 -3.66 14.02
C ARG A 803 43.74 -4.55 13.01
N PRO A 804 43.23 -3.99 11.90
CA PRO A 804 42.87 -4.76 10.71
C PRO A 804 44.07 -5.53 10.13
N ASP A 805 43.80 -6.70 9.53
CA ASP A 805 44.81 -7.54 8.87
C ASP A 805 44.50 -7.77 7.39
N SER A 806 43.24 -8.02 7.05
CA SER A 806 42.79 -8.24 5.68
C SER A 806 41.33 -7.83 5.48
N LEU A 807 41.06 -7.19 4.35
CA LEU A 807 39.70 -6.96 3.86
C LEU A 807 39.28 -8.16 3.00
N CYS A 808 38.21 -8.85 3.39
CA CYS A 808 37.67 -9.99 2.66
C CYS A 808 36.42 -9.55 1.87
N ALA A 809 36.42 -9.78 0.56
CA ALA A 809 35.32 -9.45 -0.34
C ALA A 809 34.74 -10.74 -0.96
N PRO A 810 33.41 -10.83 -1.18
CA PRO A 810 32.80 -11.98 -1.87
C PRO A 810 33.33 -12.11 -3.32
N VAL A 811 33.39 -13.34 -3.84
CA VAL A 811 33.95 -13.73 -5.17
C VAL A 811 33.25 -14.85 -5.89
#